data_AF-A0A3M1L7K9-F1
#
_entry.id   AF-A0A3M1L7K9-F1
#
_cell.length_a   1.000
_cell.length_b   1.000
_cell.length_c   1.000
_cell.angle_alpha   90.00
_cell.angle_beta   90.00
_cell.angle_gamma   90.00
#
_symmetry.space_group_name_H-M   'P 1'
#
loop_
_entity.id
_entity.type
_entity.pdbx_description
1 polymer ?
#
loop_
_entity_poly.entity_id
_entity_poly.type
_entity_poly.pdbx_seq_one_letter_code
_entity_poly.pdbx_strand_id
1 'polypeptide(L)'
;MHPYFYENPFRAEGATELEKNAHLALYLAIFLSTTRCAGTGAWGERVSVATIRYTCHAAEALHLIRLGTYSRDAVQAACSWLIRLPGIQDLPQVDEEAARLFPSRFKTLAWIGSFDAFPLRRDFQALHERLDEQGLIQRVLPNPLLATMIYADTLLHLEAKRASIRESWHTGYRRALAAIEEHLHRWRADPRSPSAYLGPGELSYAMAILRRAGRLDDPATLKALEAALVQAVASPPENLKLSDRLYCGIQLSTHMADSPQAIQAVESLIRECRARYERAAFRREANFFHALMLRLLVTRYGATLHEALVHLLFDRERENWTLRQQALEQEQRAVLASLIKERLQVQISDLEQLAGGRRGTQLYRVSFHLHFSPPGGPESQSFPFHPAPDSLVIKQADREGLRRAIQRYRDLPEAARPFFARHEESSFWPSAPGEERGYLLMEDLTRMRTLYSLLQELEYQGDPELQERHLRPICRQVCHALTTLHRHTRFQEFFGSQIARLYVAPIETALNRLVRRFPALKPWLRGFYLGARRYPAIGHYLNKLRAYQAGLEVQTLMMVHGDAHSRNIMLTPDGQQIRLIDLDSLESHGDYVQDFGLLLEDVCIYRFLREQEVSLQPLEAEDEALGRGFLYEPLGSELSLRFQRLTLEHLAAFAREMGDETWKARLWLASATALLKLAASQDPGAFPQVAVLYAEAMKLLDALIGHLEDRLPLDDLLFPGQHPPDVTPPRPPAGDQPHWPEERRYLYAIHEGILAMAPGINHHLDRSGQVVRYFRGNGAAPFAVLDGKSPRPVLLLACPPHRLDDPLNLSRSRRTQTRLQTAVPIRATTSLEAILHLIAQTLGCLNDRRPRTED
;
A
#
# COMPACT_ATOMS: atom_id res chain seq x y z
N MET A 1 -30.98 -29.94 -7.56
CA MET A 1 -29.93 -29.31 -8.39
C MET A 1 -28.59 -29.84 -7.88
N HIS A 2 -27.71 -30.35 -8.75
CA HIS A 2 -26.50 -31.06 -8.29
C HIS A 2 -25.37 -30.07 -7.92
N PRO A 3 -24.72 -30.18 -6.73
CA PRO A 3 -23.66 -29.27 -6.28
C PRO A 3 -22.48 -29.14 -7.25
N TYR A 4 -22.14 -30.23 -7.95
CA TYR A 4 -21.05 -30.28 -8.93
C TYR A 4 -21.02 -29.10 -9.92
N PHE A 5 -22.15 -28.69 -10.49
CA PHE A 5 -22.22 -27.60 -11.49
C PHE A 5 -22.04 -26.19 -10.89
N TYR A 6 -22.12 -26.05 -9.56
CA TYR A 6 -21.80 -24.80 -8.85
C TYR A 6 -20.32 -24.73 -8.53
N GLU A 7 -19.77 -25.84 -8.06
CA GLU A 7 -18.38 -25.95 -7.65
C GLU A 7 -17.44 -26.01 -8.87
N ASN A 8 -17.94 -26.43 -10.03
CA ASN A 8 -17.15 -26.63 -11.25
C ASN A 8 -17.86 -26.02 -12.47
N PRO A 9 -17.82 -24.68 -12.67
CA PRO A 9 -18.40 -24.06 -13.86
C PRO A 9 -17.64 -24.50 -15.12
N PHE A 10 -18.36 -24.94 -16.15
CA PHE A 10 -17.75 -25.34 -17.42
C PHE A 10 -17.32 -24.12 -18.23
N ARG A 11 -16.11 -24.16 -18.80
CA ARG A 11 -15.62 -23.23 -19.82
C ARG A 11 -15.02 -24.06 -20.95
N ALA A 12 -15.39 -23.76 -22.19
CA ALA A 12 -14.78 -24.44 -23.33
C ALA A 12 -13.39 -23.84 -23.58
N GLU A 13 -12.36 -24.65 -23.41
CA GLU A 13 -10.97 -24.29 -23.67
C GLU A 13 -10.48 -25.01 -24.95
N GLY A 14 -9.45 -24.45 -25.58
CA GLY A 14 -8.90 -24.95 -26.84
C GLY A 14 -9.09 -24.01 -28.03
N ALA A 15 -8.17 -24.12 -29.00
CA ALA A 15 -8.17 -23.34 -30.23
C ALA A 15 -9.16 -23.89 -31.27
N THR A 16 -9.43 -25.20 -31.24
CA THR A 16 -10.29 -25.89 -32.20
C THR A 16 -11.65 -26.28 -31.62
N GLU A 17 -12.64 -26.53 -32.49
CA GLU A 17 -13.94 -27.04 -32.07
C GLU A 17 -13.83 -28.45 -31.44
N LEU A 18 -12.90 -29.28 -31.93
CA LEU A 18 -12.65 -30.60 -31.37
C LEU A 18 -12.12 -30.51 -29.94
N GLU A 19 -11.15 -29.65 -29.65
CA GLU A 19 -10.62 -29.45 -28.30
C GLU A 19 -11.70 -28.95 -27.34
N LYS A 20 -12.47 -27.94 -27.73
CA LYS A 20 -13.61 -27.43 -26.94
C LYS A 20 -14.62 -28.52 -26.61
N ASN A 21 -14.88 -29.41 -27.56
CA ASN A 21 -15.77 -30.55 -27.39
C ASN A 21 -15.13 -31.68 -26.57
N ALA A 22 -13.81 -31.86 -26.62
CA ALA A 22 -13.06 -32.75 -25.74
C ALA A 22 -13.10 -32.29 -24.28
N HIS A 23 -12.94 -30.99 -24.02
CA HIS A 23 -13.15 -30.41 -22.69
C HIS A 23 -14.57 -30.66 -22.18
N LEU A 24 -15.59 -30.47 -23.02
CA LEU A 24 -16.98 -30.77 -22.65
C LEU A 24 -17.19 -32.26 -22.38
N ALA A 25 -16.64 -33.14 -23.21
CA ALA A 25 -16.74 -34.58 -23.03
C ALA A 25 -16.05 -35.04 -21.73
N LEU A 26 -14.87 -34.50 -21.41
CA LEU A 26 -14.16 -34.77 -20.16
C LEU A 26 -14.96 -34.29 -18.96
N TYR A 27 -15.49 -33.07 -19.04
CA TYR A 27 -16.34 -32.48 -18.00
C TYR A 27 -17.57 -33.36 -17.71
N LEU A 28 -18.24 -33.84 -18.76
CA LEU A 28 -19.40 -34.72 -18.64
C LEU A 28 -19.01 -36.11 -18.13
N ALA A 29 -17.89 -36.67 -18.56
CA ALA A 29 -17.40 -37.95 -18.05
C ALA A 29 -17.09 -37.88 -16.55
N ILE A 30 -16.42 -36.82 -16.08
CA ILE A 30 -16.16 -36.58 -14.65
C ILE A 30 -17.47 -36.35 -13.90
N PHE A 31 -18.40 -35.56 -14.45
CA PHE A 31 -19.73 -35.37 -13.86
C PHE A 31 -20.45 -36.70 -13.66
N LEU A 32 -20.53 -37.54 -14.70
CA LEU A 32 -21.17 -38.85 -14.57
C LEU A 32 -20.42 -39.73 -13.55
N SER A 33 -19.09 -39.77 -13.56
CA SER A 33 -18.35 -40.59 -12.59
C SER A 33 -18.51 -40.13 -11.13
N THR A 34 -18.62 -38.82 -10.89
CA THR A 34 -18.73 -38.22 -9.54
C THR A 34 -20.15 -38.19 -8.99
N THR A 35 -21.17 -38.05 -9.85
CA THR A 35 -22.60 -38.02 -9.44
C THR A 35 -23.21 -39.39 -9.25
N ARG A 36 -22.48 -40.45 -9.58
CA ARG A 36 -22.86 -41.83 -9.31
C ARG A 36 -22.90 -42.07 -7.79
N CYS A 37 -23.95 -42.71 -7.31
CA CYS A 37 -23.99 -43.15 -5.91
C CYS A 37 -22.93 -44.24 -5.69
N ALA A 38 -21.94 -43.99 -4.82
CA ALA A 38 -20.86 -44.94 -4.56
C ALA A 38 -21.35 -46.28 -3.99
N GLY A 39 -22.39 -46.25 -3.14
CA GLY A 39 -22.94 -47.44 -2.49
C GLY A 39 -23.77 -48.33 -3.42
N THR A 40 -24.58 -47.74 -4.31
CA THR A 40 -25.47 -48.51 -5.20
C THR A 40 -24.91 -48.70 -6.60
N GLY A 41 -24.03 -47.82 -7.07
CA GLY A 41 -23.57 -47.77 -8.45
C GLY A 41 -24.57 -47.16 -9.44
N ALA A 42 -25.73 -46.70 -8.97
CA ALA A 42 -26.76 -46.07 -9.79
C ALA A 42 -26.64 -44.54 -9.80
N TRP A 43 -27.27 -43.91 -10.79
CA TRP A 43 -27.47 -42.48 -10.79
C TRP A 43 -28.90 -42.13 -10.42
N GLY A 44 -29.09 -41.73 -9.16
CA GLY A 44 -30.40 -41.50 -8.57
C GLY A 44 -31.14 -40.29 -9.16
N GLU A 45 -32.43 -40.49 -9.43
CA GLU A 45 -33.44 -39.46 -9.67
C GLU A 45 -34.56 -39.60 -8.63
N ARG A 46 -35.40 -38.58 -8.48
CA ARG A 46 -36.56 -38.63 -7.55
C ARG A 46 -37.57 -39.74 -7.89
N VAL A 47 -37.58 -40.19 -9.16
CA VAL A 47 -38.49 -41.23 -9.67
C VAL A 47 -37.65 -42.44 -10.07
N SER A 48 -38.02 -43.62 -9.57
CA SER A 48 -37.30 -44.89 -9.76
C SER A 48 -37.08 -45.29 -11.22
N VAL A 49 -38.11 -45.17 -12.07
CA VAL A 49 -38.00 -45.47 -13.50
C VAL A 49 -37.02 -44.50 -14.19
N ALA A 50 -36.98 -43.24 -13.75
CA ALA A 50 -36.01 -42.27 -14.24
C ALA A 50 -34.58 -42.63 -13.81
N THR A 51 -34.38 -43.17 -12.60
CA THR A 51 -33.09 -43.71 -12.13
C THR A 51 -32.59 -44.84 -13.02
N ILE A 52 -33.46 -45.81 -13.38
CA ILE A 52 -33.07 -46.92 -14.27
C ILE A 52 -32.69 -46.38 -15.65
N ARG A 53 -33.55 -45.53 -16.23
CA ARG A 53 -33.29 -44.90 -17.54
C ARG A 53 -31.98 -44.11 -17.54
N TYR A 54 -31.75 -43.29 -16.51
CA TYR A 54 -30.53 -42.51 -16.42
C TYR A 54 -29.30 -43.41 -16.25
N THR A 55 -29.37 -44.39 -15.35
CA THR A 55 -28.28 -45.35 -15.14
C THR A 55 -27.94 -46.10 -16.43
N CYS A 56 -28.94 -46.48 -17.21
CA CYS A 56 -28.74 -47.03 -18.54
C CYS A 56 -27.95 -46.04 -19.41
N HIS A 57 -28.44 -44.83 -19.63
CA HIS A 57 -27.76 -43.86 -20.51
C HIS A 57 -26.36 -43.47 -20.03
N ALA A 58 -26.13 -43.34 -18.73
CA ALA A 58 -24.82 -43.03 -18.17
C ALA A 58 -23.83 -44.18 -18.40
N ALA A 59 -24.24 -45.43 -18.12
CA ALA A 59 -23.42 -46.60 -18.40
C ALA A 59 -23.11 -46.73 -19.90
N GLU A 60 -24.11 -46.48 -20.74
CA GLU A 60 -23.99 -46.42 -22.19
C GLU A 60 -22.97 -45.38 -22.68
N ALA A 61 -23.04 -44.15 -22.15
CA ALA A 61 -22.13 -43.06 -22.49
C ALA A 61 -20.69 -43.34 -22.05
N LEU A 62 -20.52 -43.83 -20.82
CA LEU A 62 -19.21 -44.16 -20.25
C LEU A 62 -18.60 -45.41 -20.92
N HIS A 63 -19.41 -46.37 -21.34
CA HIS A 63 -18.95 -47.52 -22.11
C HIS A 63 -18.43 -47.12 -23.49
N LEU A 64 -19.06 -46.13 -24.13
CA LEU A 64 -18.63 -45.60 -25.43
C LEU A 64 -17.30 -44.85 -25.37
N ILE A 65 -17.08 -44.02 -24.35
CA ILE A 65 -15.90 -43.14 -24.29
C ILE A 65 -14.59 -43.88 -23.95
N ARG A 66 -14.70 -45.01 -23.24
CA ARG A 66 -13.58 -45.94 -22.90
C ARG A 66 -12.34 -45.28 -22.28
N LEU A 67 -12.51 -44.35 -21.34
CA LEU A 67 -11.40 -43.68 -20.63
C LEU A 67 -10.73 -44.55 -19.54
N GLY A 68 -10.39 -45.80 -19.88
CA GLY A 68 -9.68 -46.69 -18.96
C GLY A 68 -10.46 -46.98 -17.68
N THR A 69 -9.76 -46.90 -16.53
CA THR A 69 -10.33 -47.13 -15.19
C THR A 69 -11.43 -46.14 -14.84
N TYR A 70 -11.33 -44.87 -15.27
CA TYR A 70 -12.31 -43.81 -14.96
C TYR A 70 -13.74 -44.14 -15.41
N SER A 71 -13.90 -44.84 -16.53
CA SER A 71 -15.21 -45.28 -17.02
C SER A 71 -15.53 -46.74 -16.65
N ARG A 72 -14.52 -47.61 -16.54
CA ARG A 72 -14.73 -49.07 -16.35
C ARG A 72 -15.44 -49.38 -15.04
N ASP A 73 -14.98 -48.80 -13.93
CA ASP A 73 -15.53 -49.11 -12.61
C ASP A 73 -16.97 -48.60 -12.46
N ALA A 74 -17.22 -47.41 -13.00
CA ALA A 74 -18.56 -46.83 -13.05
C ALA A 74 -19.52 -47.70 -13.88
N VAL A 75 -19.09 -48.16 -15.06
CA VAL A 75 -19.88 -49.05 -15.92
C VAL A 75 -20.12 -50.40 -15.25
N GLN A 76 -19.12 -51.01 -14.61
CA GLN A 76 -19.25 -52.29 -13.93
C GLN A 76 -20.21 -52.21 -12.72
N ALA A 77 -20.11 -51.14 -11.94
CA ALA A 77 -21.02 -50.90 -10.83
C ALA A 77 -22.46 -50.69 -11.31
N ALA A 78 -22.64 -49.91 -12.38
CA ALA A 78 -23.94 -49.69 -12.99
C ALA A 78 -24.54 -51.00 -13.54
N CYS A 79 -23.74 -51.82 -14.23
CA CYS A 79 -24.18 -53.13 -14.72
C CYS A 79 -24.57 -54.06 -13.56
N SER A 80 -23.76 -54.09 -12.50
CA SER A 80 -24.06 -54.89 -11.30
C SER A 80 -25.38 -54.46 -10.65
N TRP A 81 -25.61 -53.15 -10.56
CA TRP A 81 -26.86 -52.60 -10.06
C TRP A 81 -28.05 -52.94 -10.96
N LEU A 82 -27.93 -52.74 -12.27
CA LEU A 82 -28.97 -53.10 -13.24
C LEU A 82 -29.26 -54.60 -13.23
N ILE A 83 -28.27 -55.47 -13.04
CA ILE A 83 -28.50 -56.92 -12.94
C ILE A 83 -29.26 -57.28 -11.67
N ARG A 84 -28.85 -56.72 -10.52
CA ARG A 84 -29.36 -57.12 -9.21
C ARG A 84 -30.67 -56.43 -8.85
N LEU A 85 -30.86 -55.17 -9.25
CA LEU A 85 -31.89 -54.24 -8.76
C LEU A 85 -32.11 -54.49 -7.25
N PRO A 86 -31.11 -54.18 -6.39
CA PRO A 86 -31.14 -54.57 -4.98
C PRO A 86 -32.48 -54.18 -4.36
N GLY A 87 -33.02 -55.08 -3.51
CA GLY A 87 -34.40 -55.11 -3.05
C GLY A 87 -35.03 -53.72 -2.97
N ILE A 88 -36.10 -53.52 -3.73
CA ILE A 88 -36.80 -52.26 -4.00
C ILE A 88 -37.32 -51.52 -2.75
N GLN A 89 -37.01 -52.02 -1.55
CA GLN A 89 -37.29 -51.41 -0.25
C GLN A 89 -36.64 -50.04 -0.07
N ASP A 90 -35.51 -49.75 -0.74
CA ASP A 90 -34.85 -48.43 -0.69
C ASP A 90 -35.35 -47.43 -1.78
N LEU A 91 -36.22 -47.87 -2.69
CA LEU A 91 -36.84 -47.01 -3.69
C LEU A 91 -38.30 -46.74 -3.27
N PRO A 92 -38.61 -45.57 -2.68
CA PRO A 92 -39.99 -45.27 -2.30
C PRO A 92 -40.90 -45.26 -3.55
N GLN A 93 -42.02 -45.99 -3.48
CA GLN A 93 -43.12 -46.00 -4.46
C GLN A 93 -42.80 -46.57 -5.86
N VAL A 94 -42.31 -47.81 -5.95
CA VAL A 94 -42.09 -48.47 -7.25
C VAL A 94 -42.88 -49.75 -7.37
N ASP A 95 -43.56 -49.91 -8.51
CA ASP A 95 -43.97 -51.21 -9.00
C ASP A 95 -42.71 -52.02 -9.38
N GLU A 96 -42.37 -52.99 -8.54
CA GLU A 96 -41.21 -53.85 -8.73
C GLU A 96 -41.22 -54.50 -10.12
N GLU A 97 -42.38 -54.90 -10.61
CA GLU A 97 -42.51 -55.52 -11.92
C GLU A 97 -42.12 -54.53 -13.03
N ALA A 98 -42.63 -53.30 -12.98
CA ALA A 98 -42.30 -52.25 -13.95
C ALA A 98 -40.79 -51.92 -13.99
N ALA A 99 -40.11 -51.93 -12.83
CA ALA A 99 -38.67 -51.72 -12.75
C ALA A 99 -37.86 -52.90 -13.33
N ARG A 100 -38.26 -54.13 -13.00
CA ARG A 100 -37.59 -55.35 -13.48
C ARG A 100 -37.75 -55.54 -14.98
N LEU A 101 -38.94 -55.25 -15.52
CA LEU A 101 -39.26 -55.40 -16.93
C LEU A 101 -38.87 -54.17 -17.78
N PHE A 102 -38.22 -53.16 -17.20
CA PHE A 102 -37.89 -51.93 -17.92
C PHE A 102 -36.97 -52.20 -19.14
N PRO A 103 -37.42 -51.98 -20.40
CA PRO A 103 -36.73 -52.48 -21.59
C PRO A 103 -35.28 -52.00 -21.75
N SER A 104 -35.00 -50.72 -21.45
CA SER A 104 -33.65 -50.14 -21.67
C SER A 104 -32.56 -50.80 -20.83
N ARG A 105 -32.94 -51.42 -19.70
CA ARG A 105 -32.04 -52.22 -18.84
C ARG A 105 -31.43 -53.36 -19.63
N PHE A 106 -32.26 -54.14 -20.30
CA PHE A 106 -31.86 -55.29 -21.09
C PHE A 106 -30.99 -54.89 -22.27
N LYS A 107 -31.41 -53.86 -23.00
CA LYS A 107 -30.65 -53.31 -24.13
C LYS A 107 -29.26 -52.84 -23.72
N THR A 108 -29.17 -52.11 -22.61
CA THR A 108 -27.90 -51.61 -22.08
C THR A 108 -26.97 -52.76 -21.71
N LEU A 109 -27.48 -53.75 -20.96
CA LEU A 109 -26.68 -54.90 -20.53
C LEU A 109 -26.26 -55.81 -21.69
N ALA A 110 -27.12 -56.02 -22.69
CA ALA A 110 -26.76 -56.73 -23.91
C ALA A 110 -25.65 -55.98 -24.67
N TRP A 111 -25.82 -54.68 -24.86
CA TRP A 111 -24.86 -53.85 -25.57
C TRP A 111 -23.50 -53.73 -24.86
N ILE A 112 -23.46 -53.66 -23.53
CA ILE A 112 -22.21 -53.64 -22.75
C ILE A 112 -21.60 -55.05 -22.64
N GLY A 113 -22.41 -56.10 -22.66
CA GLY A 113 -21.96 -57.50 -22.65
C GLY A 113 -22.06 -58.15 -21.27
N SER A 114 -23.08 -57.79 -20.50
CA SER A 114 -23.34 -58.26 -19.15
C SER A 114 -24.72 -58.91 -19.03
N PHE A 115 -25.19 -59.57 -20.09
CA PHE A 115 -26.54 -60.13 -20.18
C PHE A 115 -26.67 -61.57 -19.63
N ASP A 116 -25.57 -62.24 -19.30
CA ASP A 116 -25.56 -63.68 -19.00
C ASP A 116 -26.08 -64.08 -17.61
N ALA A 117 -26.44 -63.11 -16.77
CA ALA A 117 -26.98 -63.36 -15.44
C ALA A 117 -28.35 -64.06 -15.50
N PHE A 118 -28.50 -65.18 -14.78
CA PHE A 118 -29.76 -65.95 -14.72
C PHE A 118 -31.00 -65.11 -14.35
N PRO A 119 -30.97 -64.22 -13.32
CA PRO A 119 -32.12 -63.38 -13.00
C PRO A 119 -32.54 -62.45 -14.15
N LEU A 120 -31.58 -61.96 -14.92
CA LEU A 120 -31.83 -61.07 -16.05
C LEU A 120 -32.51 -61.81 -17.21
N ARG A 121 -32.07 -63.03 -17.52
CA ARG A 121 -32.71 -63.85 -18.57
C ARG A 121 -34.15 -64.21 -18.21
N ARG A 122 -34.45 -64.44 -16.93
CA ARG A 122 -35.82 -64.65 -16.43
C ARG A 122 -36.67 -63.39 -16.61
N ASP A 123 -36.17 -62.23 -16.19
CA ASP A 123 -36.91 -60.97 -16.32
C ASP A 123 -37.12 -60.62 -17.82
N PHE A 124 -36.16 -60.90 -18.69
CA PHE A 124 -36.31 -60.70 -20.14
C PHE A 124 -37.31 -61.68 -20.79
N GLN A 125 -37.37 -62.92 -20.31
CA GLN A 125 -38.41 -63.86 -20.72
C GLN A 125 -39.82 -63.35 -20.35
N ALA A 126 -39.98 -62.80 -19.15
CA ALA A 126 -41.24 -62.18 -18.73
C ALA A 126 -41.59 -60.94 -19.57
N LEU A 127 -40.60 -60.15 -19.98
CA LEU A 127 -40.80 -59.07 -20.96
C LEU A 127 -41.26 -59.62 -22.32
N HIS A 128 -40.63 -60.69 -22.81
CA HIS A 128 -41.01 -61.34 -24.08
C HIS A 128 -42.45 -61.88 -24.05
N GLU A 129 -42.93 -62.38 -22.91
CA GLU A 129 -44.31 -62.84 -22.72
C GLU A 129 -45.34 -61.70 -22.79
N ARG A 130 -44.91 -60.42 -22.74
CA ARG A 130 -45.77 -59.25 -22.97
C ARG A 130 -45.96 -58.90 -24.46
N LEU A 131 -45.34 -59.66 -25.36
CA LEU A 131 -45.47 -59.47 -26.81
C LEU A 131 -46.82 -60.03 -27.29
N ASP A 132 -47.75 -59.13 -27.65
CA ASP A 132 -49.07 -59.49 -28.20
C ASP A 132 -48.97 -60.06 -29.62
N GLU A 133 -50.08 -60.49 -30.22
CA GLU A 133 -50.18 -61.06 -31.58
C GLU A 133 -49.76 -60.11 -32.70
N GLN A 134 -49.87 -58.80 -32.48
CA GLN A 134 -49.44 -57.76 -33.42
C GLN A 134 -47.94 -57.49 -33.35
N GLY A 135 -47.22 -58.13 -32.42
CA GLY A 135 -45.78 -57.96 -32.25
C GLY A 135 -45.42 -56.75 -31.41
N LEU A 136 -46.33 -56.25 -30.58
CA LEU A 136 -46.12 -55.12 -29.67
C LEU A 136 -46.01 -55.57 -28.22
N ILE A 137 -45.05 -54.98 -27.49
CA ILE A 137 -44.85 -55.19 -26.05
C ILE A 137 -45.85 -54.33 -25.26
N GLN A 138 -46.79 -54.99 -24.58
CA GLN A 138 -47.89 -54.32 -23.89
C GLN A 138 -47.62 -54.10 -22.39
N ARG A 139 -48.16 -52.99 -21.85
CA ARG A 139 -48.22 -52.69 -20.40
C ARG A 139 -46.87 -52.60 -19.66
N VAL A 140 -45.78 -52.28 -20.37
CA VAL A 140 -44.43 -52.09 -19.77
C VAL A 140 -43.98 -50.62 -19.81
N LEU A 141 -44.21 -49.94 -20.94
CA LEU A 141 -44.01 -48.50 -21.10
C LEU A 141 -45.32 -47.86 -21.57
N PRO A 142 -45.51 -46.53 -21.38
CA PRO A 142 -46.65 -45.81 -21.95
C PRO A 142 -46.76 -45.94 -23.48
N ASN A 143 -45.63 -46.15 -24.15
CA ASN A 143 -45.56 -46.40 -25.59
C ASN A 143 -45.16 -47.86 -25.87
N PRO A 144 -46.11 -48.73 -26.28
CA PRO A 144 -45.84 -50.13 -26.65
C PRO A 144 -44.82 -50.27 -27.78
N LEU A 145 -44.87 -49.38 -28.78
CA LEU A 145 -43.94 -49.41 -29.91
C LEU A 145 -42.50 -49.11 -29.46
N LEU A 146 -42.32 -48.16 -28.55
CA LEU A 146 -40.99 -47.88 -27.98
C LEU A 146 -40.44 -49.06 -27.18
N ALA A 147 -41.27 -49.71 -26.36
CA ALA A 147 -40.87 -50.92 -25.64
C ALA A 147 -40.45 -52.04 -26.62
N THR A 148 -41.20 -52.19 -27.71
CA THR A 148 -40.94 -53.15 -28.80
C THR A 148 -39.63 -52.86 -29.53
N MET A 149 -39.37 -51.60 -29.85
CA MET A 149 -38.10 -51.17 -30.45
C MET A 149 -36.91 -51.50 -29.55
N ILE A 150 -36.99 -51.19 -28.25
CA ILE A 150 -35.91 -51.50 -27.30
C ILE A 150 -35.72 -53.03 -27.13
N TYR A 151 -36.82 -53.79 -27.14
CA TYR A 151 -36.79 -55.25 -27.12
C TYR A 151 -36.06 -55.82 -28.35
N ALA A 152 -36.42 -55.37 -29.56
CA ALA A 152 -35.78 -55.78 -30.80
C ALA A 152 -34.28 -55.39 -30.83
N ASP A 153 -33.95 -54.19 -30.34
CA ASP A 153 -32.56 -53.73 -30.22
C ASP A 153 -31.74 -54.57 -29.25
N THR A 154 -32.34 -55.04 -28.16
CA THR A 154 -31.70 -55.97 -27.22
C THR A 154 -31.29 -57.26 -27.93
N LEU A 155 -32.20 -57.86 -28.71
CA LEU A 155 -31.92 -59.10 -29.44
C LEU A 155 -30.87 -58.91 -30.53
N LEU A 156 -30.90 -57.79 -31.26
CA LEU A 156 -29.85 -57.42 -32.22
C LEU A 156 -28.46 -57.39 -31.57
N HIS A 157 -28.35 -56.81 -30.37
CA HIS A 157 -27.09 -56.77 -29.64
C HIS A 157 -26.62 -58.15 -29.14
N LEU A 158 -27.55 -59.01 -28.72
CA LEU A 158 -27.23 -60.39 -28.34
C LEU A 158 -26.76 -61.21 -29.54
N GLU A 159 -27.40 -61.06 -30.69
CA GLU A 159 -27.03 -61.74 -31.93
C GLU A 159 -25.66 -61.27 -32.43
N ALA A 160 -25.41 -59.96 -32.44
CA ALA A 160 -24.11 -59.39 -32.81
C ALA A 160 -22.96 -59.90 -31.91
N LYS A 161 -23.27 -60.26 -30.66
CA LYS A 161 -22.30 -60.83 -29.70
C LYS A 161 -22.27 -62.36 -29.70
N ARG A 162 -23.01 -63.01 -30.60
CA ARG A 162 -23.13 -64.48 -30.69
C ARG A 162 -23.60 -65.13 -29.38
N ALA A 163 -24.41 -64.41 -28.60
CA ALA A 163 -25.03 -64.99 -27.42
C ALA A 163 -26.10 -66.01 -27.85
N SER A 164 -26.28 -67.08 -27.07
CA SER A 164 -27.33 -68.08 -27.32
C SER A 164 -28.71 -67.45 -27.04
N ILE A 165 -29.49 -67.27 -28.12
CA ILE A 165 -30.86 -66.77 -28.09
C ILE A 165 -31.82 -67.95 -28.21
N ARG A 166 -32.94 -67.92 -27.48
CA ARG A 166 -33.98 -68.96 -27.55
C ARG A 166 -34.77 -68.83 -28.86
N GLU A 167 -35.21 -69.95 -29.43
CA GLU A 167 -36.03 -69.95 -30.66
C GLU A 167 -37.33 -69.11 -30.52
N SER A 168 -37.94 -69.11 -29.34
CA SER A 168 -39.11 -68.27 -29.04
C SER A 168 -38.79 -66.77 -29.18
N TRP A 169 -37.59 -66.34 -28.77
CA TRP A 169 -37.16 -64.95 -28.90
C TRP A 169 -36.85 -64.59 -30.36
N HIS A 170 -36.31 -65.51 -31.17
CA HIS A 170 -36.16 -65.29 -32.62
C HIS A 170 -37.52 -65.09 -33.32
N THR A 171 -38.52 -65.86 -32.91
CA THR A 171 -39.89 -65.70 -33.45
C THR A 171 -40.52 -64.37 -32.99
N GLY A 172 -40.37 -64.01 -31.72
CA GLY A 172 -40.82 -62.70 -31.21
C GLY A 172 -40.11 -61.53 -31.89
N TYR A 173 -38.80 -61.65 -32.12
CA TYR A 173 -37.98 -60.65 -32.83
C TYR A 173 -38.51 -60.35 -34.23
N ARG A 174 -38.79 -61.38 -35.03
CA ARG A 174 -39.34 -61.22 -36.39
C ARG A 174 -40.67 -60.47 -36.38
N ARG A 175 -41.53 -60.79 -35.41
CA ARG A 175 -42.84 -60.14 -35.25
C ARG A 175 -42.70 -58.68 -34.80
N ALA A 176 -41.79 -58.41 -33.89
CA ALA A 176 -41.45 -57.05 -33.46
C ALA A 176 -40.90 -56.19 -34.61
N LEU A 177 -40.00 -56.74 -35.44
CA LEU A 177 -39.49 -56.03 -36.63
C LEU A 177 -40.61 -55.71 -37.62
N ALA A 178 -41.48 -56.69 -37.93
CA ALA A 178 -42.61 -56.46 -38.83
C ALA A 178 -43.54 -55.36 -38.33
N ALA A 179 -43.81 -55.31 -37.01
CA ALA A 179 -44.58 -54.23 -36.41
C ALA A 179 -43.91 -52.86 -36.56
N ILE A 180 -42.59 -52.78 -36.35
CA ILE A 180 -41.82 -51.53 -36.51
C ILE A 180 -41.82 -51.07 -37.98
N GLU A 181 -41.65 -52.00 -38.94
CA GLU A 181 -41.74 -51.73 -40.38
C GLU A 181 -43.12 -51.19 -40.77
N GLU A 182 -44.19 -51.83 -40.30
CA GLU A 182 -45.56 -51.39 -40.58
C GLU A 182 -45.80 -49.95 -40.10
N HIS A 183 -45.34 -49.60 -38.89
CA HIS A 183 -45.46 -48.24 -38.37
C HIS A 183 -44.61 -47.24 -39.18
N LEU A 184 -43.43 -47.64 -39.65
CA LEU A 184 -42.61 -46.82 -40.54
C LEU A 184 -43.31 -46.56 -41.88
N HIS A 185 -43.95 -47.60 -42.45
CA HIS A 185 -44.73 -47.46 -43.67
C HIS A 185 -45.93 -46.53 -43.49
N ARG A 186 -46.65 -46.62 -42.36
CA ARG A 186 -47.75 -45.70 -42.03
C ARG A 186 -47.27 -44.25 -41.88
N TRP A 187 -46.14 -44.04 -41.20
CA TRP A 187 -45.52 -42.72 -41.08
C TRP A 187 -45.11 -42.16 -42.44
N ARG A 188 -44.54 -42.99 -43.33
CA ARG A 188 -44.15 -42.54 -44.67
C ARG A 188 -45.38 -42.13 -45.52
N ALA A 189 -46.49 -42.85 -45.37
CA ALA A 189 -47.73 -42.56 -46.08
C ALA A 189 -48.39 -41.26 -45.57
N ASP A 190 -48.34 -41.00 -44.27
CA ASP A 190 -48.80 -39.75 -43.67
C ASP A 190 -47.85 -39.29 -42.53
N PRO A 191 -46.82 -38.49 -42.85
CA PRO A 191 -45.86 -38.00 -41.85
C PRO A 191 -46.47 -37.05 -40.81
N ARG A 192 -47.70 -36.56 -41.05
CA ARG A 192 -48.42 -35.67 -40.13
C ARG A 192 -49.35 -36.43 -39.20
N SER A 193 -49.55 -37.73 -39.40
CA SER A 193 -50.40 -38.55 -38.54
C SER A 193 -49.75 -38.79 -37.17
N PRO A 194 -50.41 -38.42 -36.06
CA PRO A 194 -49.93 -38.70 -34.71
C PRO A 194 -50.00 -40.19 -34.32
N SER A 195 -50.54 -41.07 -35.15
CA SER A 195 -50.74 -42.49 -34.82
C SER A 195 -49.56 -43.41 -35.14
N ALA A 196 -48.57 -42.97 -35.92
CA ALA A 196 -47.48 -43.84 -36.38
C ALA A 196 -46.27 -43.87 -35.43
N TYR A 197 -45.90 -42.71 -34.86
CA TYR A 197 -44.85 -42.55 -33.85
C TYR A 197 -45.17 -41.35 -32.96
N LEU A 198 -44.71 -41.37 -31.71
CA LEU A 198 -44.91 -40.25 -30.76
C LEU A 198 -44.05 -39.02 -31.09
N GLY A 199 -42.96 -39.18 -31.86
CA GLY A 199 -42.13 -38.07 -32.29
C GLY A 199 -40.88 -38.46 -33.08
N PRO A 200 -40.05 -37.48 -33.45
CA PRO A 200 -38.81 -37.68 -34.21
C PRO A 200 -37.79 -38.60 -33.50
N GLY A 201 -37.78 -38.61 -32.16
CA GLY A 201 -36.90 -39.48 -31.38
C GLY A 201 -37.17 -40.96 -31.64
N GLU A 202 -38.43 -41.39 -31.50
CA GLU A 202 -38.86 -42.76 -31.79
C GLU A 202 -38.62 -43.14 -33.26
N LEU A 203 -38.92 -42.23 -34.18
CA LEU A 203 -38.68 -42.43 -35.62
C LEU A 203 -37.19 -42.65 -35.91
N SER A 204 -36.31 -41.86 -35.31
CA SER A 204 -34.85 -42.00 -35.43
C SER A 204 -34.37 -43.37 -34.93
N TYR A 205 -35.00 -43.88 -33.87
CA TYR A 205 -34.64 -45.16 -33.27
C TYR A 205 -35.17 -46.34 -34.09
N ALA A 206 -36.37 -46.25 -34.65
CA ALA A 206 -36.93 -47.22 -35.58
C ALA A 206 -36.02 -47.40 -36.81
N MET A 207 -35.59 -46.28 -37.42
CA MET A 207 -34.62 -46.27 -38.51
C MET A 207 -33.33 -47.04 -38.13
N ALA A 208 -32.77 -46.73 -36.97
CA ALA A 208 -31.53 -47.34 -36.49
C ALA A 208 -31.65 -48.86 -36.27
N ILE A 209 -32.79 -49.33 -35.81
CA ILE A 209 -33.07 -50.77 -35.61
C ILE A 209 -33.25 -51.46 -36.96
N LEU A 210 -34.13 -50.95 -37.82
CA LEU A 210 -34.43 -51.57 -39.11
C LEU A 210 -33.21 -51.61 -40.02
N ARG A 211 -32.39 -50.56 -40.01
CA ARG A 211 -31.14 -50.53 -40.79
C ARG A 211 -30.13 -51.57 -40.28
N ARG A 212 -29.96 -51.72 -38.96
CA ARG A 212 -29.09 -52.77 -38.39
C ARG A 212 -29.62 -54.18 -38.63
N ALA A 213 -30.93 -54.34 -38.74
CA ALA A 213 -31.57 -55.60 -39.08
C ALA A 213 -31.53 -55.93 -40.58
N GLY A 214 -30.98 -55.05 -41.44
CA GLY A 214 -30.98 -55.23 -42.90
C GLY A 214 -32.38 -55.16 -43.52
N ARG A 215 -33.27 -54.35 -42.93
CA ARG A 215 -34.68 -54.21 -43.33
C ARG A 215 -35.03 -52.85 -43.92
N LEU A 216 -34.07 -51.92 -43.95
CA LEU A 216 -34.29 -50.55 -44.41
C LEU A 216 -33.14 -50.09 -45.29
N ASP A 217 -33.26 -50.38 -46.59
CA ASP A 217 -32.29 -49.99 -47.63
C ASP A 217 -32.92 -49.14 -48.75
N ASP A 218 -34.23 -48.86 -48.69
CA ASP A 218 -34.91 -48.02 -49.70
C ASP A 218 -34.38 -46.57 -49.67
N PRO A 219 -33.67 -46.10 -50.73
CA PRO A 219 -33.05 -44.78 -50.75
C PRO A 219 -34.06 -43.65 -50.57
N ALA A 220 -35.29 -43.81 -51.07
CA ALA A 220 -36.34 -42.80 -50.95
C ALA A 220 -36.81 -42.66 -49.49
N THR A 221 -37.00 -43.78 -48.78
CA THR A 221 -37.33 -43.77 -47.34
C THR A 221 -36.18 -43.18 -46.52
N LEU A 222 -34.94 -43.59 -46.79
CA LEU A 222 -33.76 -43.09 -46.07
C LEU A 222 -33.60 -41.58 -46.23
N LYS A 223 -33.79 -41.05 -47.45
CA LYS A 223 -33.76 -39.60 -47.70
C LYS A 223 -34.89 -38.84 -46.99
N ALA A 224 -36.10 -39.40 -46.96
CA ALA A 224 -37.23 -38.81 -46.24
C ALA A 224 -37.00 -38.79 -44.72
N LEU A 225 -36.44 -39.88 -44.17
CA LEU A 225 -36.05 -39.98 -42.77
C LEU A 225 -34.94 -38.98 -42.44
N GLU A 226 -33.89 -38.91 -43.25
CA GLU A 226 -32.81 -37.96 -43.08
C GLU A 226 -33.35 -36.52 -43.04
N ALA A 227 -34.19 -36.13 -44.00
CA ALA A 227 -34.80 -34.80 -44.04
C ALA A 227 -35.61 -34.49 -42.76
N ALA A 228 -36.42 -35.46 -42.30
CA ALA A 228 -37.20 -35.30 -41.07
C ALA A 228 -36.32 -35.15 -39.81
N LEU A 229 -35.24 -35.93 -39.71
CA LEU A 229 -34.31 -35.88 -38.58
C LEU A 229 -33.44 -34.62 -38.60
N VAL A 230 -32.97 -34.20 -39.78
CA VAL A 230 -32.25 -32.92 -39.97
C VAL A 230 -33.15 -31.76 -39.57
N GLN A 231 -34.42 -31.76 -40.00
CA GLN A 231 -35.40 -30.75 -39.59
C GLN A 231 -35.59 -30.75 -38.07
N ALA A 232 -35.77 -31.91 -37.45
CA ALA A 232 -35.92 -32.01 -35.99
C ALA A 232 -34.71 -31.47 -35.22
N VAL A 233 -33.50 -31.60 -35.76
CA VAL A 233 -32.26 -31.13 -35.11
C VAL A 233 -32.02 -29.64 -35.36
N ALA A 234 -32.11 -29.20 -36.62
CA ALA A 234 -31.71 -27.87 -37.08
C ALA A 234 -32.83 -26.82 -36.94
N SER A 235 -34.10 -27.23 -37.02
CA SER A 235 -35.27 -26.35 -36.94
C SER A 235 -36.40 -27.04 -36.18
N PRO A 236 -36.18 -27.33 -34.88
CA PRO A 236 -37.12 -28.11 -34.08
C PRO A 236 -38.48 -27.38 -33.97
N PRO A 237 -39.60 -28.13 -33.99
CA PRO A 237 -40.89 -27.61 -33.55
C PRO A 237 -40.80 -27.07 -32.11
N GLU A 238 -41.59 -26.04 -31.77
CA GLU A 238 -41.52 -25.36 -30.46
C GLU A 238 -41.62 -26.31 -29.25
N ASN A 239 -42.36 -27.42 -29.40
CA ASN A 239 -42.60 -28.38 -28.33
C ASN A 239 -41.63 -29.58 -28.31
N LEU A 240 -40.66 -29.64 -29.23
CA LEU A 240 -39.71 -30.76 -29.29
C LEU A 240 -38.67 -30.63 -28.18
N LYS A 241 -38.59 -31.65 -27.31
CA LYS A 241 -37.63 -31.63 -26.20
C LYS A 241 -36.21 -31.73 -26.72
N LEU A 242 -35.28 -31.06 -26.03
CA LEU A 242 -33.87 -31.09 -26.39
C LEU A 242 -33.27 -32.51 -26.32
N SER A 243 -33.77 -33.37 -25.42
CA SER A 243 -33.39 -34.79 -25.38
C SER A 243 -33.66 -35.51 -26.70
N ASP A 244 -34.79 -35.21 -27.34
CA ASP A 244 -35.23 -35.86 -28.56
C ASP A 244 -34.38 -35.38 -29.75
N ARG A 245 -33.99 -34.09 -29.73
CA ARG A 245 -33.00 -33.53 -30.65
C ARG A 245 -31.64 -34.23 -30.51
N LEU A 246 -31.17 -34.48 -29.28
CA LEU A 246 -29.92 -35.23 -29.06
C LEU A 246 -30.01 -36.67 -29.58
N TYR A 247 -31.13 -37.35 -29.37
CA TYR A 247 -31.34 -38.69 -29.94
C TYR A 247 -31.27 -38.67 -31.46
N CYS A 248 -31.98 -37.74 -32.11
CA CYS A 248 -31.92 -37.57 -33.57
C CYS A 248 -30.47 -37.30 -34.02
N GLY A 249 -29.74 -36.43 -33.32
CA GLY A 249 -28.33 -36.14 -33.59
C GLY A 249 -27.41 -37.38 -33.49
N ILE A 250 -27.63 -38.24 -32.48
CA ILE A 250 -26.88 -39.50 -32.33
C ILE A 250 -27.14 -40.41 -33.54
N GLN A 251 -28.40 -40.55 -33.96
CA GLN A 251 -28.75 -41.42 -35.08
C GLN A 251 -28.25 -40.86 -36.42
N LEU A 252 -28.35 -39.54 -36.63
CA LEU A 252 -27.74 -38.87 -37.79
C LEU A 252 -26.23 -39.10 -37.84
N SER A 253 -25.54 -38.94 -36.71
CA SER A 253 -24.09 -39.16 -36.64
C SER A 253 -23.70 -40.62 -36.87
N THR A 254 -24.55 -41.57 -36.47
CA THR A 254 -24.27 -43.01 -36.61
C THR A 254 -24.53 -43.50 -38.03
N HIS A 255 -25.64 -43.07 -38.63
CA HIS A 255 -26.18 -43.68 -39.84
C HIS A 255 -26.01 -42.80 -41.08
N MET A 256 -25.89 -41.48 -40.92
CA MET A 256 -25.77 -40.49 -42.00
C MET A 256 -24.49 -39.66 -41.84
N ALA A 257 -23.40 -40.31 -41.40
CA ALA A 257 -22.14 -39.64 -41.09
C ALA A 257 -21.53 -38.87 -42.27
N ASP A 258 -21.80 -39.31 -43.50
CA ASP A 258 -21.27 -38.70 -44.73
C ASP A 258 -22.19 -37.61 -45.31
N SER A 259 -23.38 -37.39 -44.75
CA SER A 259 -24.29 -36.35 -45.23
C SER A 259 -23.86 -34.96 -44.73
N PRO A 260 -23.59 -34.00 -45.62
CA PRO A 260 -23.24 -32.63 -45.22
C PRO A 260 -24.33 -31.94 -44.39
N GLN A 261 -25.61 -32.20 -44.71
CA GLN A 261 -26.74 -31.60 -44.00
C GLN A 261 -26.86 -32.18 -42.58
N ALA A 262 -26.68 -33.49 -42.44
CA ALA A 262 -26.66 -34.16 -41.14
C ALA A 262 -25.49 -33.67 -40.27
N ILE A 263 -24.28 -33.60 -40.84
CA ILE A 263 -23.08 -33.07 -40.16
C ILE A 263 -23.35 -31.66 -39.65
N GLN A 264 -23.81 -30.75 -40.52
CA GLN A 264 -24.05 -29.35 -40.17
C GLN A 264 -25.11 -29.22 -39.06
N ALA A 265 -26.20 -29.98 -39.16
CA ALA A 265 -27.26 -29.97 -38.15
C ALA A 265 -26.74 -30.44 -36.79
N VAL A 266 -25.99 -31.54 -36.76
CA VAL A 266 -25.40 -32.09 -35.52
C VAL A 266 -24.37 -31.12 -34.92
N GLU A 267 -23.49 -30.54 -35.73
CA GLU A 267 -22.48 -29.57 -35.25
C GLU A 267 -23.12 -28.29 -34.72
N SER A 268 -24.21 -27.84 -35.35
CA SER A 268 -25.01 -26.73 -34.83
C SER A 268 -25.62 -27.07 -33.46
N LEU A 269 -26.20 -28.27 -33.32
CA LEU A 269 -26.73 -28.74 -32.03
C LEU A 269 -25.64 -28.85 -30.97
N ILE A 270 -24.46 -29.38 -31.30
CA ILE A 270 -23.32 -29.47 -30.37
C ILE A 270 -22.89 -28.07 -29.92
N ARG A 271 -22.79 -27.10 -30.84
CA ARG A 271 -22.44 -25.71 -30.49
C ARG A 271 -23.49 -25.04 -29.61
N GLU A 272 -24.77 -25.22 -29.94
CA GLU A 272 -25.88 -24.75 -29.10
C GLU A 272 -25.77 -25.35 -27.70
N CYS A 273 -25.60 -26.66 -27.61
CA CYS A 273 -25.43 -27.35 -26.34
C CYS A 273 -24.18 -26.90 -25.59
N ARG A 274 -23.03 -26.75 -26.23
CA ARG A 274 -21.83 -26.23 -25.53
C ARG A 274 -22.06 -24.83 -24.97
N ALA A 275 -22.67 -23.93 -25.75
CA ALA A 275 -22.93 -22.56 -25.33
C ALA A 275 -23.85 -22.48 -24.09
N ARG A 276 -24.87 -23.35 -23.96
CA ARG A 276 -25.67 -23.36 -22.73
C ARG A 276 -24.91 -23.97 -21.53
N TYR A 277 -23.85 -24.79 -21.71
CA TYR A 277 -23.01 -25.27 -20.60
C TYR A 277 -22.11 -24.16 -20.08
N GLU A 278 -21.51 -23.37 -20.97
CA GLU A 278 -20.71 -22.19 -20.62
C GLU A 278 -21.53 -21.13 -19.86
N ARG A 279 -22.83 -21.00 -20.19
CA ARG A 279 -23.78 -20.12 -19.48
C ARG A 279 -24.43 -20.76 -18.26
N ALA A 280 -24.04 -21.99 -17.90
CA ALA A 280 -24.63 -22.78 -16.82
C ALA A 280 -26.16 -22.98 -16.90
N ALA A 281 -26.75 -22.87 -18.10
CA ALA A 281 -28.20 -23.00 -18.30
C ALA A 281 -28.70 -24.45 -18.21
N PHE A 282 -27.80 -25.44 -18.29
CA PHE A 282 -28.11 -26.88 -18.19
C PHE A 282 -28.40 -27.41 -16.79
N ARG A 283 -28.25 -26.58 -15.75
CA ARG A 283 -28.50 -26.99 -14.35
C ARG A 283 -29.92 -27.50 -14.09
N ARG A 284 -30.87 -27.20 -15.00
CA ARG A 284 -32.28 -27.57 -14.92
C ARG A 284 -32.66 -28.78 -15.78
N GLU A 285 -31.77 -29.24 -16.67
CA GLU A 285 -32.06 -30.42 -17.47
C GLU A 285 -32.01 -31.69 -16.61
N ALA A 286 -32.77 -32.71 -17.01
CA ALA A 286 -32.75 -34.01 -16.33
C ALA A 286 -31.40 -34.69 -16.54
N ASN A 287 -30.92 -35.48 -15.57
CA ASN A 287 -29.51 -35.89 -15.61
C ASN A 287 -29.17 -36.79 -16.82
N PHE A 288 -30.13 -37.55 -17.34
CA PHE A 288 -29.93 -38.35 -18.55
C PHE A 288 -29.59 -37.51 -19.80
N PHE A 289 -29.94 -36.23 -19.81
CA PHE A 289 -29.52 -35.29 -20.84
C PHE A 289 -27.99 -35.22 -20.97
N HIS A 290 -27.28 -35.16 -19.85
CA HIS A 290 -25.81 -35.09 -19.81
C HIS A 290 -25.17 -36.34 -20.42
N ALA A 291 -25.76 -37.51 -20.15
CA ALA A 291 -25.33 -38.76 -20.75
C ALA A 291 -25.58 -38.79 -22.27
N LEU A 292 -26.73 -38.29 -22.74
CA LEU A 292 -27.02 -38.18 -24.17
C LEU A 292 -26.09 -37.20 -24.88
N MET A 293 -25.74 -36.08 -24.24
CA MET A 293 -24.77 -35.13 -24.79
C MET A 293 -23.40 -35.80 -24.95
N LEU A 294 -22.93 -36.52 -23.92
CA LEU A 294 -21.67 -37.25 -24.00
C LEU A 294 -21.69 -38.30 -25.12
N ARG A 295 -22.79 -39.03 -25.26
CA ARG A 295 -22.98 -40.00 -26.35
C ARG A 295 -22.92 -39.31 -27.72
N LEU A 296 -23.59 -38.18 -27.90
CA LEU A 296 -23.55 -37.43 -29.15
C LEU A 296 -22.11 -37.04 -29.53
N LEU A 297 -21.34 -36.52 -28.58
CA LEU A 297 -19.95 -36.14 -28.80
C LEU A 297 -19.10 -37.35 -29.23
N VAL A 298 -19.21 -38.46 -28.49
CA VAL A 298 -18.45 -39.68 -28.80
C VAL A 298 -18.86 -40.28 -30.15
N THR A 299 -20.15 -40.29 -30.46
CA THR A 299 -20.65 -40.80 -31.74
C THR A 299 -20.22 -39.92 -32.91
N ARG A 300 -20.24 -38.57 -32.77
CA ARG A 300 -19.88 -37.65 -33.86
C ARG A 300 -18.39 -37.65 -34.19
N TYR A 301 -17.53 -37.70 -33.16
CA TYR A 301 -16.08 -37.50 -33.32
C TYR A 301 -15.27 -38.79 -33.21
N GLY A 302 -15.83 -39.87 -32.64
CA GLY A 302 -15.19 -41.19 -32.58
C GLY A 302 -13.79 -41.16 -31.96
N ALA A 303 -12.83 -41.76 -32.68
CA ALA A 303 -11.44 -41.90 -32.22
C ALA A 303 -10.74 -40.56 -31.97
N THR A 304 -11.02 -39.54 -32.78
CA THR A 304 -10.38 -38.21 -32.64
C THR A 304 -10.69 -37.54 -31.30
N LEU A 305 -11.92 -37.72 -30.80
CA LEU A 305 -12.29 -37.24 -29.46
C LEU A 305 -11.58 -38.04 -28.37
N HIS A 306 -11.44 -39.36 -28.54
CA HIS A 306 -10.74 -40.21 -27.58
C HIS A 306 -9.27 -39.81 -27.44
N GLU A 307 -8.57 -39.57 -28.55
CA GLU A 307 -7.18 -39.07 -28.54
C GLU A 307 -7.07 -37.72 -27.81
N ALA A 308 -7.94 -36.76 -28.14
CA ALA A 308 -7.96 -35.46 -27.48
C ALA A 308 -8.23 -35.58 -25.96
N LEU A 309 -9.13 -36.49 -25.55
CA LEU A 309 -9.42 -36.75 -24.14
C LEU A 309 -8.23 -37.35 -23.38
N VAL A 310 -7.48 -38.27 -24.01
CA VAL A 310 -6.29 -38.87 -23.41
C VAL A 310 -5.20 -37.81 -23.19
N HIS A 311 -4.99 -36.92 -24.15
CA HIS A 311 -4.06 -35.80 -23.98
C HIS A 311 -4.46 -34.88 -22.82
N LEU A 312 -5.73 -34.47 -22.76
CA LEU A 312 -6.23 -33.62 -21.66
C LEU A 312 -6.09 -34.28 -20.28
N LEU A 313 -6.34 -35.58 -20.18
CA LEU A 313 -6.15 -36.33 -18.94
C LEU A 313 -4.67 -36.38 -18.53
N PHE A 314 -3.76 -36.60 -19.48
CA PHE A 314 -2.33 -36.64 -19.21
C PHE A 314 -1.80 -35.30 -18.71
N ASP A 315 -2.18 -34.20 -19.37
CA ASP A 315 -1.77 -32.86 -18.96
C ASP A 315 -2.27 -32.52 -17.54
N ARG A 316 -3.53 -32.87 -17.24
CA ARG A 316 -4.12 -32.65 -15.92
C ARG A 316 -3.44 -33.46 -14.82
N GLU A 317 -3.09 -34.72 -15.08
CA GLU A 317 -2.34 -35.55 -14.12
C GLU A 317 -0.92 -35.03 -13.89
N ARG A 318 -0.27 -34.51 -14.95
CA ARG A 318 1.05 -33.87 -14.83
C ARG A 318 1.00 -32.62 -13.94
N GLU A 319 0.01 -31.75 -14.15
CA GLU A 319 -0.19 -30.55 -13.32
C GLU A 319 -0.45 -30.91 -11.86
N ASN A 320 -1.36 -31.87 -11.60
CA ASN A 320 -1.64 -32.35 -10.26
C ASN A 320 -0.39 -32.93 -9.58
N TRP A 321 0.44 -33.66 -10.32
CA TRP A 321 1.69 -34.20 -9.80
C TRP A 321 2.67 -33.08 -9.41
N THR A 322 2.86 -32.06 -10.26
CA THR A 322 3.71 -30.91 -9.95
C THR A 322 3.24 -30.16 -8.70
N LEU A 323 1.92 -29.92 -8.57
CA LEU A 323 1.35 -29.27 -7.39
C LEU A 323 1.57 -30.08 -6.11
N ARG A 324 1.42 -31.42 -6.18
CA ARG A 324 1.69 -32.30 -5.04
C ARG A 324 3.17 -32.29 -4.63
N GLN A 325 4.09 -32.27 -5.61
CA GLN A 325 5.52 -32.16 -5.31
C GLN A 325 5.85 -30.84 -4.62
N GLN A 326 5.31 -29.72 -5.12
CA GLN A 326 5.51 -28.41 -4.48
C GLN A 326 4.94 -28.37 -3.06
N ALA A 327 3.76 -28.94 -2.84
CA ALA A 327 3.16 -29.02 -1.51
C ALA A 327 4.02 -29.86 -0.55
N LEU A 328 4.51 -31.02 -1.02
CA LEU A 328 5.39 -31.88 -0.23
C LEU A 328 6.73 -31.19 0.08
N GLU A 329 7.34 -30.50 -0.87
CA GLU A 329 8.56 -29.73 -0.65
C GLU A 329 8.35 -28.60 0.37
N GLN A 330 7.21 -27.90 0.31
CA GLN A 330 6.88 -26.86 1.27
C GLN A 330 6.67 -27.43 2.67
N GLU A 331 5.95 -28.54 2.79
CA GLU A 331 5.75 -29.25 4.07
C GLU A 331 7.08 -29.73 4.64
N GLN A 332 7.93 -30.35 3.81
CA GLN A 332 9.26 -30.78 4.22
C GLN A 332 10.12 -29.59 4.68
N ARG A 333 10.11 -28.48 3.94
CA ARG A 333 10.83 -27.25 4.36
C ARG A 333 10.32 -26.73 5.69
N ALA A 334 9.00 -26.75 5.93
CA ALA A 334 8.41 -26.31 7.19
C ALA A 334 8.83 -27.22 8.36
N VAL A 335 8.79 -28.54 8.17
CA VAL A 335 9.23 -29.53 9.17
C VAL A 335 10.73 -29.37 9.47
N LEU A 336 11.57 -29.26 8.44
CA LEU A 336 13.01 -29.06 8.60
C LEU A 336 13.33 -27.73 9.30
N ALA A 337 12.62 -26.66 8.96
CA ALA A 337 12.78 -25.37 9.64
C ALA A 337 12.38 -25.45 11.12
N SER A 338 11.31 -26.17 11.47
CA SER A 338 10.92 -26.40 12.87
C SER A 338 11.99 -27.17 13.62
N LEU A 339 12.50 -28.25 13.03
CA LEU A 339 13.54 -29.09 13.61
C LEU A 339 14.84 -28.32 13.87
N ILE A 340 15.22 -27.42 12.96
CA ILE A 340 16.38 -26.54 13.14
C ILE A 340 16.12 -25.53 14.26
N LYS A 341 14.95 -24.88 14.28
CA LYS A 341 14.60 -23.88 15.31
C LYS A 341 14.58 -24.46 16.72
N GLU A 342 14.07 -25.67 16.92
CA GLU A 342 14.06 -26.35 18.22
C GLU A 342 15.46 -26.64 18.78
N ARG A 343 16.47 -26.68 17.90
CA ARG A 343 17.85 -27.04 18.24
C ARG A 343 18.83 -25.87 18.22
N LEU A 344 18.38 -24.72 17.73
CA LEU A 344 19.11 -23.48 17.77
C LEU A 344 18.99 -22.89 19.19
N GLN A 345 20.11 -22.79 19.88
CA GLN A 345 20.19 -22.12 21.18
C GLN A 345 20.92 -20.79 21.02
N VAL A 346 20.38 -19.74 21.64
CA VAL A 346 21.02 -18.43 21.68
C VAL A 346 21.74 -18.29 23.01
N GLN A 347 23.07 -18.19 22.98
CA GLN A 347 23.86 -17.85 24.15
C GLN A 347 24.22 -16.38 24.10
N ILE A 348 23.74 -15.58 25.06
CA ILE A 348 24.15 -14.18 25.21
C ILE A 348 25.56 -14.17 25.82
N SER A 349 26.53 -13.63 25.11
CA SER A 349 27.92 -13.54 25.55
C SER A 349 28.22 -12.26 26.32
N ASP A 350 27.62 -11.14 25.93
CA ASP A 350 27.84 -9.85 26.57
C ASP A 350 26.60 -8.95 26.50
N LEU A 351 26.48 -8.05 27.48
CA LEU A 351 25.41 -7.07 27.62
C LEU A 351 26.02 -5.72 27.99
N GLU A 352 26.20 -4.85 26.99
CA GLU A 352 26.75 -3.50 27.18
C GLU A 352 25.61 -2.48 27.19
N GLN A 353 25.52 -1.66 28.24
CA GLN A 353 24.58 -0.53 28.24
C GLN A 353 25.16 0.65 27.45
N LEU A 354 24.49 1.05 26.37
CA LEU A 354 24.92 2.17 25.53
C LEU A 354 24.53 3.52 26.16
N ALA A 355 25.45 4.48 26.12
CA ALA A 355 25.19 5.86 26.54
C ALA A 355 24.32 6.59 25.50
N GLY A 356 23.44 7.49 25.94
CA GLY A 356 22.68 8.38 25.06
C GLY A 356 21.16 8.21 25.03
N GLY A 357 20.58 7.34 25.86
CA GLY A 357 19.11 7.24 25.98
C GLY A 357 18.49 8.52 26.56
N ARG A 358 17.36 8.97 25.99
CA ARG A 358 16.49 9.99 26.62
C ARG A 358 16.02 9.49 28.00
N ARG A 359 15.69 10.42 28.92
CA ARG A 359 15.16 10.06 30.26
C ARG A 359 14.02 9.04 30.13
N GLY A 360 14.20 7.86 30.72
CA GLY A 360 13.22 6.76 30.69
C GLY A 360 13.46 5.69 29.63
N THR A 361 14.44 5.86 28.74
CA THR A 361 14.86 4.85 27.75
C THR A 361 16.25 4.33 28.08
N GLN A 362 16.44 3.01 28.01
CA GLN A 362 17.74 2.35 28.13
C GLN A 362 18.05 1.60 26.83
N LEU A 363 19.28 1.71 26.35
CA LEU A 363 19.76 1.01 25.16
C LEU A 363 20.80 -0.01 25.61
N TYR A 364 20.66 -1.25 25.15
CA TYR A 364 21.59 -2.34 25.42
C TYR A 364 22.11 -2.88 24.11
N ARG A 365 23.42 -3.03 23.96
CA ARG A 365 24.02 -3.88 22.94
C ARG A 365 24.14 -5.28 23.52
N VAL A 366 23.55 -6.26 22.82
CA VAL A 366 23.55 -7.67 23.21
C VAL A 366 24.37 -8.43 22.20
N SER A 367 25.51 -8.96 22.65
CA SER A 367 26.32 -9.89 21.86
C SER A 367 25.84 -11.31 22.11
N PHE A 368 25.69 -12.11 21.06
CA PHE A 368 25.22 -13.48 21.18
C PHE A 368 25.90 -14.44 20.20
N HIS A 369 25.89 -15.72 20.55
CA HIS A 369 26.28 -16.83 19.69
C HIS A 369 25.07 -17.72 19.44
N LEU A 370 24.95 -18.19 18.21
CA LEU A 370 24.02 -19.25 17.85
C LEU A 370 24.72 -20.59 17.99
N HIS A 371 24.22 -21.43 18.89
CA HIS A 371 24.68 -22.80 19.08
C HIS A 371 23.69 -23.74 18.41
N PHE A 372 24.21 -24.72 17.67
CA PHE A 372 23.40 -25.83 17.20
C PHE A 372 23.69 -27.05 18.07
N SER A 373 22.66 -27.62 18.68
CA SER A 373 22.76 -28.84 19.49
C SER A 373 22.44 -30.08 18.64
N PRO A 374 23.45 -30.81 18.12
CA PRO A 374 23.22 -32.01 17.33
C PRO A 374 22.56 -33.12 18.18
N PRO A 375 21.90 -34.10 17.56
CA PRO A 375 21.28 -35.21 18.29
C PRO A 375 22.37 -36.08 18.92
N GLY A 376 22.52 -36.02 20.25
CA GLY A 376 23.50 -36.83 20.98
C GLY A 376 23.70 -36.44 22.44
N GLY A 377 22.64 -36.21 23.21
CA GLY A 377 22.73 -35.98 24.66
C GLY A 377 23.51 -34.72 25.09
N PRO A 378 23.53 -34.42 26.40
CA PRO A 378 24.18 -33.23 26.96
C PRO A 378 25.72 -33.21 26.82
N GLU A 379 26.34 -34.31 26.36
CA GLU A 379 27.78 -34.42 26.14
C GLU A 379 28.21 -34.16 24.68
N SER A 380 27.28 -34.03 23.72
CA SER A 380 27.62 -33.61 22.36
C SER A 380 28.03 -32.15 22.37
N GLN A 381 29.31 -31.87 22.10
CA GLN A 381 29.84 -30.53 21.99
C GLN A 381 28.95 -29.69 21.06
N SER A 382 28.33 -28.65 21.60
CA SER A 382 27.62 -27.67 20.80
C SER A 382 28.65 -26.90 19.99
N PHE A 383 28.43 -26.80 18.68
CA PHE A 383 29.30 -26.02 17.82
C PHE A 383 28.66 -24.65 17.61
N PRO A 384 29.41 -23.55 17.83
CA PRO A 384 28.92 -22.23 17.45
C PRO A 384 28.79 -22.18 15.93
N PHE A 385 27.62 -21.81 15.43
CA PHE A 385 27.34 -21.67 14.01
C PHE A 385 28.11 -20.50 13.39
N HIS A 386 28.39 -19.46 14.19
CA HIS A 386 29.26 -18.34 13.83
C HIS A 386 30.41 -18.20 14.83
N PRO A 387 31.67 -18.15 14.35
CA PRO A 387 32.85 -18.05 15.23
C PRO A 387 32.99 -16.67 15.88
N ALA A 388 32.35 -15.63 15.33
CA ALA A 388 32.28 -14.30 15.93
C ALA A 388 30.88 -14.06 16.52
N PRO A 389 30.75 -13.36 17.67
CA PRO A 389 29.45 -12.99 18.19
C PRO A 389 28.74 -12.06 17.19
N ASP A 390 27.48 -12.36 16.91
CA ASP A 390 26.57 -11.39 16.31
C ASP A 390 26.08 -10.44 17.42
N SER A 391 25.65 -9.24 17.05
CA SER A 391 25.17 -8.25 18.01
C SER A 391 23.89 -7.58 17.53
N LEU A 392 23.03 -7.24 18.49
CA LEU A 392 21.80 -6.48 18.29
C LEU A 392 21.72 -5.37 19.34
N VAL A 393 20.96 -4.32 19.04
CA VAL A 393 20.63 -3.29 20.02
C VAL A 393 19.20 -3.50 20.52
N ILE A 394 19.01 -3.47 21.83
CA ILE A 394 17.70 -3.56 22.48
C ILE A 394 17.36 -2.22 23.10
N LYS A 395 16.27 -1.59 22.65
CA LYS A 395 15.67 -0.40 23.26
C LYS A 395 14.64 -0.84 24.30
N GLN A 396 14.91 -0.54 25.56
CA GLN A 396 13.97 -0.70 26.67
C GLN A 396 13.32 0.65 26.97
N ALA A 397 11.99 0.71 26.94
CA ALA A 397 11.22 1.92 27.28
C ALA A 397 9.82 1.54 27.77
N ASP A 398 9.04 2.55 28.19
CA ASP A 398 7.63 2.38 28.49
C ASP A 398 6.79 2.06 27.24
N ARG A 399 5.51 1.72 27.46
CA ARG A 399 4.60 1.30 26.38
C ARG A 399 4.36 2.37 25.35
N GLU A 400 4.28 3.62 25.77
CA GLU A 400 4.03 4.72 24.85
C GLU A 400 5.24 5.01 23.98
N GLY A 401 6.44 5.01 24.57
CA GLY A 401 7.71 5.22 23.89
C GLY A 401 7.98 4.17 22.82
N LEU A 402 7.81 2.88 23.14
CA LEU A 402 8.00 1.81 22.16
C LEU A 402 6.94 1.84 21.06
N ARG A 403 5.66 2.06 21.41
CA ARG A 403 4.58 2.19 20.42
C ARG A 403 4.86 3.34 19.46
N ARG A 404 5.34 4.46 19.98
CA ARG A 404 5.69 5.65 19.19
C ARG A 404 6.87 5.38 18.26
N ALA A 405 7.92 4.72 18.73
CA ALA A 405 9.07 4.34 17.91
C ALA A 405 8.66 3.39 16.76
N ILE A 406 7.91 2.33 17.07
CA ILE A 406 7.38 1.36 16.09
C ILE A 406 6.50 2.07 15.05
N GLN A 407 5.56 2.90 15.51
CA GLN A 407 4.66 3.61 14.61
C GLN A 407 5.43 4.53 13.67
N ARG A 408 6.39 5.31 14.18
CA ARG A 408 7.17 6.24 13.36
C ARG A 408 8.02 5.54 12.30
N TYR A 409 8.60 4.38 12.62
CA TYR A 409 9.33 3.60 11.61
C TYR A 409 8.41 2.98 10.56
N ARG A 410 7.22 2.54 10.95
CA ARG A 410 6.19 2.10 10.00
C ARG A 410 5.74 3.23 9.09
N ASP A 411 5.60 4.42 9.64
CA ASP A 411 5.21 5.63 8.93
C ASP A 411 6.32 6.14 7.98
N LEU A 412 7.55 5.62 8.08
CA LEU A 412 8.61 5.96 7.14
C LEU A 412 8.25 5.50 5.72
N PRO A 413 8.41 6.37 4.72
CA PRO A 413 8.32 6.01 3.32
C PRO A 413 9.28 4.86 2.97
N GLU A 414 8.85 3.95 2.09
CA GLU A 414 9.65 2.78 1.70
C GLU A 414 11.04 3.16 1.17
N ALA A 415 11.13 4.23 0.38
CA ALA A 415 12.41 4.72 -0.15
C ALA A 415 13.33 5.36 0.91
N ALA A 416 12.76 5.84 2.03
CA ALA A 416 13.52 6.45 3.12
C ALA A 416 14.00 5.40 4.14
N ARG A 417 13.26 4.30 4.32
CA ARG A 417 13.53 3.23 5.29
C ARG A 417 14.97 2.66 5.23
N PRO A 418 15.63 2.49 4.07
CA PRO A 418 17.02 2.05 4.01
C PRO A 418 18.03 2.98 4.69
N PHE A 419 17.67 4.25 4.91
CA PHE A 419 18.51 5.23 5.60
C PHE A 419 18.30 5.22 7.11
N PHE A 420 17.47 4.35 7.69
CA PHE A 420 17.25 4.29 9.14
C PHE A 420 17.72 2.95 9.71
N ALA A 421 18.10 2.95 10.99
CA ALA A 421 18.39 1.69 11.70
C ALA A 421 17.17 0.78 11.65
N ARG A 422 17.34 -0.44 11.15
CA ARG A 422 16.22 -1.40 11.11
C ARG A 422 15.85 -1.82 12.51
N HIS A 423 14.55 -1.99 12.76
CA HIS A 423 14.10 -2.58 14.01
C HIS A 423 12.82 -3.38 13.79
N GLU A 424 12.47 -4.22 14.75
CA GLU A 424 11.26 -5.02 14.68
C GLU A 424 9.99 -4.17 14.66
N GLU A 425 8.95 -4.73 14.06
CA GLU A 425 7.61 -4.14 14.02
C GLU A 425 6.75 -4.46 15.25
N SER A 426 7.33 -5.19 16.20
CA SER A 426 6.72 -5.60 17.46
C SER A 426 7.66 -5.31 18.62
N SER A 427 7.06 -5.02 19.78
CA SER A 427 7.75 -4.91 21.05
C SER A 427 7.46 -6.15 21.90
N PHE A 428 8.46 -6.65 22.61
CA PHE A 428 8.31 -7.70 23.60
C PHE A 428 7.94 -7.12 24.97
N TRP A 429 6.99 -7.77 25.66
CA TRP A 429 6.52 -7.42 26.99
C TRP A 429 6.64 -8.65 27.90
N PRO A 430 7.51 -8.64 28.92
CA PRO A 430 7.59 -9.74 29.87
C PRO A 430 6.24 -9.93 30.59
N SER A 431 5.81 -11.18 30.77
CA SER A 431 4.52 -11.52 31.40
C SER A 431 4.51 -11.34 32.92
N ALA A 432 5.57 -10.80 33.53
CA ALA A 432 5.67 -10.66 34.98
C ALA A 432 4.70 -9.57 35.49
N PRO A 433 3.83 -9.88 36.49
CA PRO A 433 2.93 -8.88 37.04
C PRO A 433 3.72 -7.73 37.68
N GLY A 434 3.56 -6.51 37.15
CA GLY A 434 4.18 -5.29 37.66
C GLY A 434 5.28 -4.68 36.78
N GLU A 435 5.71 -5.32 35.69
CA GLU A 435 6.69 -4.75 34.78
C GLU A 435 6.03 -3.87 33.70
N GLU A 436 6.22 -2.55 33.80
CA GLU A 436 5.70 -1.57 32.82
C GLU A 436 6.67 -1.29 31.64
N ARG A 437 7.77 -2.04 31.54
CA ARG A 437 8.81 -1.83 30.51
C ARG A 437 8.77 -2.92 29.46
N GLY A 438 8.85 -2.50 28.20
CA GLY A 438 8.97 -3.40 27.06
C GLY A 438 10.36 -3.33 26.45
N TYR A 439 10.58 -4.16 25.44
CA TYR A 439 11.83 -4.25 24.70
C TYR A 439 11.58 -4.22 23.18
N LEU A 440 12.41 -3.51 22.45
CA LEU A 440 12.40 -3.42 20.98
C LEU A 440 13.77 -3.80 20.45
N LEU A 441 13.81 -4.78 19.54
CA LEU A 441 15.03 -5.25 18.88
C LEU A 441 15.37 -4.36 17.68
N MET A 442 16.63 -3.94 17.59
CA MET A 442 17.17 -3.04 16.58
C MET A 442 18.49 -3.59 16.00
N GLU A 443 18.79 -3.23 14.75
CA GLU A 443 20.05 -3.49 14.06
C GLU A 443 21.21 -2.87 14.85
N ASP A 444 22.28 -3.64 15.04
CA ASP A 444 23.51 -3.09 15.61
C ASP A 444 24.34 -2.36 14.55
N LEU A 445 24.66 -1.10 14.83
CA LEU A 445 25.40 -0.21 13.96
C LEU A 445 26.86 -0.02 14.41
N THR A 446 27.42 -0.93 15.22
CA THR A 446 28.81 -0.88 15.71
C THR A 446 29.86 -0.73 14.61
N ARG A 447 29.60 -1.24 13.40
CA ARG A 447 30.51 -1.08 12.23
C ARG A 447 30.45 0.31 11.60
N MET A 448 29.51 1.16 12.03
CA MET A 448 29.32 2.52 11.57
C MET A 448 29.78 3.50 12.67
N ARG A 449 30.00 4.73 12.26
CA ARG A 449 30.50 5.81 13.11
C ARG A 449 29.59 7.01 13.01
N THR A 450 29.38 7.72 14.10
CA THR A 450 28.61 8.97 14.05
C THR A 450 29.34 9.99 13.18
N LEU A 451 28.58 10.83 12.47
CA LEU A 451 29.12 11.94 11.69
C LEU A 451 29.97 12.84 12.58
N TYR A 452 29.56 13.05 13.83
CA TYR A 452 30.37 13.73 14.86
C TYR A 452 31.79 13.15 14.92
N SER A 453 31.91 11.83 15.13
CA SER A 453 33.21 11.17 15.30
C SER A 453 34.05 11.17 14.03
N LEU A 454 33.42 11.04 12.85
CA LEU A 454 34.12 11.10 11.57
C LEU A 454 34.68 12.49 11.30
N LEU A 455 33.90 13.54 11.54
CA LEU A 455 34.37 14.91 11.36
C LEU A 455 35.48 15.27 12.35
N GLN A 456 35.40 14.78 13.59
CA GLN A 456 36.44 14.98 14.59
C GLN A 456 37.78 14.35 14.16
N GLU A 457 37.75 13.14 13.59
CA GLU A 457 38.96 12.51 13.05
C GLU A 457 39.55 13.22 11.85
N LEU A 458 38.70 13.66 10.92
CA LEU A 458 39.15 14.43 9.76
C LEU A 458 39.82 15.73 10.20
N GLU A 459 39.30 16.37 11.26
CA GLU A 459 39.89 17.56 11.85
C GLU A 459 41.27 17.27 12.46
N TYR A 460 41.41 16.17 13.21
CA TYR A 460 42.70 15.75 13.79
C TYR A 460 43.77 15.41 12.74
N GLN A 461 43.39 14.94 11.55
CA GLN A 461 44.34 14.62 10.48
C GLN A 461 45.06 15.85 9.92
N GLY A 462 44.42 17.03 9.97
CA GLY A 462 45.03 18.31 9.58
C GLY A 462 45.34 18.52 8.09
N ASP A 463 45.23 17.51 7.22
CA ASP A 463 45.47 17.63 5.76
C ASP A 463 44.22 18.18 5.04
N PRO A 464 44.27 19.40 4.48
CA PRO A 464 43.12 20.02 3.82
C PRO A 464 42.63 19.30 2.56
N GLU A 465 43.51 18.67 1.78
CA GLU A 465 43.12 17.99 0.53
C GLU A 465 42.43 16.67 0.85
N LEU A 466 42.99 15.93 1.82
CA LEU A 466 42.40 14.68 2.31
C LEU A 466 41.02 14.94 2.94
N GLN A 467 40.91 15.97 3.77
CA GLN A 467 39.64 16.42 4.35
C GLN A 467 38.59 16.66 3.26
N GLU A 468 38.90 17.43 2.21
CA GLU A 468 37.96 17.71 1.11
C GLU A 468 37.52 16.43 0.38
N ARG A 469 38.47 15.52 0.11
CA ARG A 469 38.21 14.24 -0.56
C ARG A 469 37.22 13.36 0.22
N HIS A 470 37.29 13.35 1.54
CA HIS A 470 36.39 12.58 2.41
C HIS A 470 35.08 13.32 2.70
N LEU A 471 35.14 14.65 2.89
CA LEU A 471 33.99 15.45 3.29
C LEU A 471 32.90 15.50 2.21
N ARG A 472 33.29 15.56 0.93
CA ARG A 472 32.35 15.65 -0.19
C ARG A 472 31.43 14.41 -0.31
N PRO A 473 31.93 13.16 -0.32
CA PRO A 473 31.09 11.97 -0.23
C PRO A 473 30.18 11.95 1.01
N ILE A 474 30.71 12.33 2.17
CA ILE A 474 29.94 12.37 3.43
C ILE A 474 28.77 13.36 3.31
N CYS A 475 29.04 14.62 2.92
CA CYS A 475 28.01 15.64 2.75
C CYS A 475 26.95 15.20 1.74
N ARG A 476 27.38 14.60 0.63
CA ARG A 476 26.48 14.08 -0.40
C ARG A 476 25.53 13.03 0.15
N GLN A 477 26.03 12.06 0.93
CA GLN A 477 25.20 11.01 1.51
C GLN A 477 24.25 11.54 2.59
N VAL A 478 24.74 12.43 3.46
CA VAL A 478 23.90 13.07 4.48
C VAL A 478 22.76 13.86 3.84
N CYS A 479 23.08 14.73 2.87
CA CYS A 479 22.08 15.50 2.16
C CYS A 479 21.12 14.60 1.37
N HIS A 480 21.63 13.51 0.76
CA HIS A 480 20.80 12.56 0.04
C HIS A 480 19.79 11.84 0.95
N ALA A 481 20.22 11.38 2.12
CA ALA A 481 19.32 10.72 3.08
C ALA A 481 18.23 11.68 3.57
N LEU A 482 18.61 12.89 3.99
CA LEU A 482 17.66 13.92 4.45
C LEU A 482 16.68 14.32 3.34
N THR A 483 17.17 14.68 2.15
CA THR A 483 16.28 15.08 1.05
C THR A 483 15.38 13.94 0.57
N THR A 484 15.82 12.68 0.66
CA THR A 484 14.96 11.53 0.34
C THR A 484 13.80 11.39 1.33
N LEU A 485 14.05 11.59 2.63
CA LEU A 485 13.01 11.67 3.65
C LEU A 485 12.02 12.81 3.35
N HIS A 486 12.54 13.99 3.00
CA HIS A 486 11.76 15.20 2.77
C HIS A 486 10.82 15.08 1.54
N ARG A 487 11.23 14.37 0.48
CA ARG A 487 10.45 14.27 -0.77
C ARG A 487 9.09 13.59 -0.66
N HIS A 488 8.92 12.64 0.26
CA HIS A 488 7.83 11.65 0.19
C HIS A 488 6.52 12.07 0.85
N THR A 489 6.55 13.10 1.69
CA THR A 489 5.36 13.56 2.40
C THR A 489 5.17 15.03 2.09
N ARG A 490 4.07 15.40 1.43
CA ARG A 490 3.77 16.79 1.06
C ARG A 490 2.39 17.14 1.59
N PHE A 491 2.35 17.96 2.63
CA PHE A 491 1.11 18.52 3.14
C PHE A 491 0.99 19.99 2.73
N GLN A 492 -0.12 20.33 2.07
CA GLN A 492 -0.41 21.70 1.64
C GLN A 492 -1.38 22.42 2.59
N GLU A 493 -2.20 21.68 3.34
CA GLU A 493 -3.22 22.27 4.21
C GLU A 493 -2.76 22.28 5.67
N PHE A 494 -2.59 23.48 6.24
CA PHE A 494 -2.37 23.68 7.68
C PHE A 494 -3.17 24.89 8.15
N PHE A 495 -3.89 24.76 9.27
CA PHE A 495 -4.65 25.86 9.85
C PHE A 495 -3.75 26.72 10.75
N GLY A 496 -3.62 28.01 10.40
CA GLY A 496 -2.85 29.00 11.18
C GLY A 496 -1.45 29.27 10.63
N SER A 497 -0.70 30.15 11.32
CA SER A 497 0.65 30.55 10.90
C SER A 497 1.67 29.43 11.14
N GLN A 498 2.15 28.82 10.05
CA GLN A 498 3.21 27.80 10.10
C GLN A 498 4.48 28.35 10.77
N ILE A 499 4.84 29.60 10.48
CA ILE A 499 6.02 30.26 11.05
C ILE A 499 5.87 30.48 12.55
N ALA A 500 4.66 30.81 13.01
CA ALA A 500 4.40 30.91 14.44
C ALA A 500 4.62 29.57 15.16
N ARG A 501 4.12 28.47 14.59
CA ARG A 501 4.24 27.12 15.17
C ARG A 501 5.65 26.57 15.12
N LEU A 502 6.29 26.63 13.95
CA LEU A 502 7.57 25.96 13.67
C LEU A 502 8.77 26.70 14.26
N TYR A 503 8.67 28.01 14.44
CA TYR A 503 9.82 28.84 14.84
C TYR A 503 9.53 29.77 16.01
N VAL A 504 8.53 30.65 15.92
CA VAL A 504 8.30 31.70 16.93
C VAL A 504 7.96 31.11 18.31
N ALA A 505 7.00 30.18 18.38
CA ALA A 505 6.62 29.55 19.65
C ALA A 505 7.75 28.70 20.27
N PRO A 506 8.53 27.93 19.49
CA PRO A 506 9.75 27.30 19.98
C PRO A 506 10.80 28.29 20.52
N ILE A 507 11.01 29.43 19.84
CA ILE A 507 11.89 30.50 20.33
C ILE A 507 11.39 31.03 21.68
N GLU A 508 10.11 31.39 21.79
CA GLU A 508 9.53 31.89 23.05
C GLU A 508 9.64 30.88 24.18
N THR A 509 9.42 29.59 23.88
CA THR A 509 9.58 28.50 24.85
C THR A 509 11.03 28.36 25.31
N ALA A 510 11.99 28.43 24.38
CA ALA A 510 13.41 28.38 24.68
C ALA A 510 13.85 29.57 25.54
N LEU A 511 13.42 30.79 25.19
CA LEU A 511 13.71 32.01 25.95
C LEU A 511 13.16 31.94 27.37
N ASN A 512 11.91 31.46 27.54
CA ASN A 512 11.31 31.29 28.86
C ASN A 512 12.11 30.31 29.74
N ARG A 513 12.59 29.20 29.16
CA ARG A 513 13.47 28.24 29.87
C ARG A 513 14.82 28.85 30.20
N LEU A 514 15.42 29.53 29.22
CA LEU A 514 16.73 30.16 29.34
C LEU A 514 16.73 31.21 30.45
N VAL A 515 15.71 32.06 30.53
CA VAL A 515 15.59 33.10 31.58
C VAL A 515 15.42 32.51 32.98
N ARG A 516 14.69 31.39 33.09
CA ARG A 516 14.52 30.70 34.36
C ARG A 516 15.82 30.05 34.83
N ARG A 517 16.56 29.43 33.91
CA ARG A 517 17.80 28.70 34.20
C ARG A 517 19.02 29.61 34.34
N PHE A 518 19.06 30.71 33.59
CA PHE A 518 20.15 31.70 33.55
C PHE A 518 19.61 33.12 33.75
N PRO A 519 19.26 33.51 34.98
CA PRO A 519 18.73 34.85 35.27
C PRO A 519 19.66 35.99 34.85
N ALA A 520 20.97 35.74 34.81
CA ALA A 520 21.99 36.68 34.34
C ALA A 520 21.80 37.12 32.87
N LEU A 521 21.06 36.37 32.06
CA LEU A 521 20.76 36.74 30.67
C LEU A 521 19.58 37.73 30.54
N LYS A 522 18.79 37.94 31.60
CA LYS A 522 17.62 38.86 31.60
C LYS A 522 17.96 40.27 31.08
N PRO A 523 19.08 40.91 31.46
CA PRO A 523 19.44 42.23 30.95
C PRO A 523 19.70 42.23 29.44
N TRP A 524 20.21 41.12 28.88
CA TRP A 524 20.58 41.01 27.47
C TRP A 524 19.36 40.87 26.56
N LEU A 525 18.25 40.34 27.07
CA LEU A 525 16.98 40.32 26.34
C LEU A 525 16.46 41.73 26.01
N ARG A 526 16.94 42.76 26.73
CA ARG A 526 16.64 44.17 26.48
C ARG A 526 17.63 44.80 25.47
N GLY A 527 18.54 44.01 24.91
CA GLY A 527 19.63 44.43 24.05
C GLY A 527 20.99 44.30 24.75
N PHE A 528 22.02 44.03 23.96
CA PHE A 528 23.40 43.84 24.40
C PHE A 528 24.37 44.28 23.30
N TYR A 529 25.66 44.38 23.66
CA TYR A 529 26.74 44.68 22.71
C TYR A 529 27.61 43.44 22.49
N LEU A 530 27.97 43.19 21.23
CA LEU A 530 29.01 42.24 20.86
C LEU A 530 30.07 43.02 20.08
N GLY A 531 31.23 43.22 20.69
CA GLY A 531 32.20 44.21 20.21
C GLY A 531 31.56 45.60 20.09
N ALA A 532 31.80 46.28 18.98
CA ALA A 532 31.22 47.60 18.71
C ALA A 532 29.73 47.57 18.29
N ARG A 533 29.13 46.39 18.06
CA ARG A 533 27.79 46.29 17.49
C ARG A 533 26.72 46.07 18.56
N ARG A 534 25.71 46.96 18.58
CA ARG A 534 24.51 46.82 19.42
C ARG A 534 23.48 45.90 18.76
N TYR A 535 23.00 44.91 19.50
CA TYR A 535 21.87 44.07 19.09
C TYR A 535 20.60 44.51 19.83
N PRO A 536 19.50 44.77 19.11
CA PRO A 536 18.19 45.06 19.71
C PRO A 536 17.69 44.00 20.69
N ALA A 537 16.70 44.38 21.50
CA ALA A 537 15.96 43.49 22.37
C ALA A 537 15.30 42.34 21.60
N ILE A 538 15.22 41.14 22.17
CA ILE A 538 14.62 39.96 21.50
C ILE A 538 13.18 40.19 21.04
N GLY A 539 12.42 40.98 21.83
CA GLY A 539 11.06 41.37 21.47
C GLY A 539 10.97 42.14 20.14
N HIS A 540 12.02 42.87 19.77
CA HIS A 540 12.12 43.51 18.45
C HIS A 540 12.08 42.46 17.34
N TYR A 541 12.96 41.47 17.37
CA TYR A 541 13.02 40.43 16.33
C TYR A 541 11.72 39.62 16.26
N LEU A 542 11.15 39.21 17.40
CA LEU A 542 9.89 38.46 17.42
C LEU A 542 8.73 39.24 16.79
N ASN A 543 8.64 40.55 17.05
CA ASN A 543 7.61 41.39 16.43
C ASN A 543 7.83 41.55 14.93
N LYS A 544 9.08 41.67 14.48
CA LYS A 544 9.41 41.73 13.04
C LYS A 544 9.10 40.41 12.33
N LEU A 545 9.50 39.27 12.90
CA LEU A 545 9.17 37.95 12.36
C LEU A 545 7.65 37.75 12.21
N ARG A 546 6.86 38.19 13.20
CA ARG A 546 5.38 38.17 13.10
C ARG A 546 4.86 39.06 11.97
N ALA A 547 5.46 40.22 11.76
CA ALA A 547 5.07 41.14 10.68
C ALA A 547 5.40 40.58 9.29
N TYR A 548 6.51 39.84 9.15
CA TYR A 548 6.97 39.25 7.89
C TYR A 548 6.62 37.77 7.72
N GLN A 549 5.76 37.21 8.57
CA GLN A 549 5.46 35.76 8.55
C GLN A 549 4.96 35.27 7.19
N ALA A 550 4.16 36.09 6.48
CA ALA A 550 3.63 35.75 5.16
C ALA A 550 4.74 35.59 4.10
N GLY A 551 5.79 36.42 4.19
CA GLY A 551 6.95 36.32 3.29
C GLY A 551 7.91 35.18 3.64
N LEU A 552 7.66 34.50 4.76
CA LEU A 552 8.43 33.35 5.21
C LEU A 552 7.65 32.04 5.07
N GLU A 553 6.40 32.04 4.64
CA GLU A 553 5.54 30.84 4.63
C GLU A 553 6.17 29.64 3.92
N VAL A 554 6.00 28.45 4.51
CA VAL A 554 6.53 27.20 3.95
C VAL A 554 5.58 26.75 2.85
N GLN A 555 6.09 26.67 1.62
CA GLN A 555 5.26 26.27 0.48
C GLN A 555 4.73 24.85 0.61
N THR A 556 5.49 23.95 1.25
CA THR A 556 5.10 22.56 1.44
C THR A 556 5.70 22.04 2.74
N LEU A 557 4.85 21.54 3.63
CA LEU A 557 5.29 20.86 4.84
C LEU A 557 5.70 19.43 4.50
N MET A 558 6.82 19.00 5.08
CA MET A 558 7.46 17.73 4.78
C MET A 558 7.67 16.88 6.03
N MET A 559 7.91 15.59 5.84
CA MET A 559 8.41 14.76 6.93
C MET A 559 9.84 15.14 7.24
N VAL A 560 10.15 15.46 8.49
CA VAL A 560 11.49 15.84 8.96
C VAL A 560 11.93 14.90 10.07
N HIS A 561 13.25 14.71 10.18
CA HIS A 561 13.84 13.92 11.27
C HIS A 561 13.58 14.58 12.63
N GLY A 562 13.66 15.91 12.68
CA GLY A 562 13.40 16.71 13.89
C GLY A 562 14.51 16.63 14.95
N ASP A 563 15.59 15.87 14.68
CA ASP A 563 16.73 15.66 15.58
C ASP A 563 18.01 15.33 14.80
N ALA A 564 18.20 15.98 13.65
CA ALA A 564 19.26 15.70 12.67
C ALA A 564 20.67 16.17 13.10
N HIS A 565 21.02 16.05 14.38
CA HIS A 565 22.36 16.34 14.89
C HIS A 565 23.36 15.31 14.35
N SER A 566 24.64 15.67 14.24
CA SER A 566 25.71 14.80 13.73
C SER A 566 25.94 13.52 14.55
N ARG A 567 25.42 13.47 15.78
CA ARG A 567 25.43 12.27 16.65
C ARG A 567 24.35 11.25 16.27
N ASN A 568 23.28 11.69 15.62
CA ASN A 568 22.15 10.85 15.19
C ASN A 568 22.27 10.42 13.71
N ILE A 569 23.42 10.71 13.10
CA ILE A 569 23.75 10.35 11.73
C ILE A 569 24.96 9.43 11.80
N MET A 570 24.80 8.18 11.40
CA MET A 570 25.88 7.20 11.36
C MET A 570 26.26 6.92 9.92
N LEU A 571 27.57 6.84 9.64
CA LEU A 571 28.10 6.46 8.34
C LEU A 571 29.14 5.34 8.48
N THR A 572 29.27 4.49 7.47
CA THR A 572 30.43 3.60 7.38
C THR A 572 31.73 4.42 7.25
N PRO A 573 32.90 3.89 7.66
CA PRO A 573 34.16 4.63 7.58
C PRO A 573 34.52 5.13 6.17
N ASP A 574 34.06 4.44 5.13
CA ASP A 574 34.22 4.82 3.72
C ASP A 574 33.16 5.85 3.24
N GLY A 575 32.21 6.22 4.10
CA GLY A 575 31.13 7.14 3.81
C GLY A 575 30.12 6.61 2.77
N GLN A 576 30.08 5.31 2.47
CA GLN A 576 29.18 4.77 1.45
C GLN A 576 27.76 4.49 1.95
N GLN A 577 27.62 4.05 3.21
CA GLN A 577 26.33 3.76 3.82
C GLN A 577 26.03 4.77 4.92
N ILE A 578 24.76 5.12 5.05
CA ILE A 578 24.24 6.04 6.06
C ILE A 578 23.04 5.43 6.79
N ARG A 579 22.99 5.69 8.09
CA ARG A 579 21.88 5.34 8.99
C ARG A 579 21.57 6.52 9.90
N LEU A 580 20.36 7.02 9.82
CA LEU A 580 19.75 7.96 10.73
C LEU A 580 19.18 7.16 11.92
N ILE A 581 19.42 7.65 13.12
CA ILE A 581 18.99 7.03 14.37
C ILE A 581 18.20 8.04 15.23
N ASP A 582 17.51 7.52 16.24
CA ASP A 582 16.59 8.29 17.09
C ASP A 582 15.41 8.92 16.34
N LEU A 583 14.42 8.08 16.03
CA LEU A 583 13.15 8.50 15.44
C LEU A 583 12.24 9.24 16.42
N ASP A 584 12.65 9.52 17.67
CA ASP A 584 11.75 10.05 18.68
C ASP A 584 11.30 11.51 18.42
N SER A 585 11.89 12.18 17.43
CA SER A 585 11.48 13.52 16.96
C SER A 585 10.90 13.54 15.54
N LEU A 586 10.67 12.38 14.91
CA LEU A 586 10.11 12.34 13.56
C LEU A 586 8.75 13.05 13.54
N GLU A 587 8.62 14.03 12.64
CA GLU A 587 7.42 14.85 12.45
C GLU A 587 7.03 14.86 10.97
N SER A 588 5.77 14.58 10.67
CA SER A 588 5.26 14.52 9.28
C SER A 588 4.91 15.88 8.67
N HIS A 589 4.99 16.97 9.45
CA HIS A 589 4.54 18.31 9.07
C HIS A 589 5.57 19.39 9.43
N GLY A 590 6.86 19.11 9.23
CA GLY A 590 7.95 20.03 9.49
C GLY A 590 8.32 20.89 8.27
N ASP A 591 9.25 21.81 8.47
CA ASP A 591 9.95 22.47 7.38
C ASP A 591 11.32 21.79 7.21
N TYR A 592 11.61 21.33 5.99
CA TYR A 592 12.81 20.56 5.68
C TYR A 592 14.11 21.29 6.06
N VAL A 593 14.13 22.63 6.03
CA VAL A 593 15.31 23.42 6.44
C VAL A 593 15.60 23.32 7.95
N GLN A 594 14.66 22.82 8.77
CA GLN A 594 14.88 22.58 10.20
C GLN A 594 15.94 21.51 10.46
N ASP A 595 15.91 20.40 9.72
CA ASP A 595 16.93 19.34 9.86
C ASP A 595 18.32 19.88 9.50
N PHE A 596 18.43 20.68 8.43
CA PHE A 596 19.68 21.33 8.05
C PHE A 596 20.12 22.39 9.06
N GLY A 597 19.17 23.14 9.63
CA GLY A 597 19.45 24.13 10.66
C GLY A 597 20.05 23.50 11.92
N LEU A 598 19.52 22.35 12.35
CA LEU A 598 20.04 21.55 13.46
C LEU A 598 21.42 20.96 13.13
N LEU A 599 21.58 20.39 11.94
CA LEU A 599 22.84 19.78 11.50
C LEU A 599 23.98 20.82 11.44
N LEU A 600 23.72 21.98 10.83
CA LEU A 600 24.72 23.04 10.67
C LEU A 600 25.07 23.69 12.01
N GLU A 601 24.08 23.86 12.89
CA GLU A 601 24.31 24.32 14.26
C GLU A 601 25.22 23.34 15.02
N ASP A 602 24.90 22.04 15.00
CA ASP A 602 25.66 21.02 15.71
C ASP A 602 27.11 20.91 15.20
N VAL A 603 27.29 20.91 13.88
CA VAL A 603 28.60 20.75 13.25
C VAL A 603 29.46 22.00 13.36
N CYS A 604 28.88 23.19 13.17
CA CYS A 604 29.65 24.43 13.09
C CYS A 604 29.83 25.13 14.45
N ILE A 605 28.95 24.87 15.43
CA ILE A 605 28.94 25.59 16.70
C ILE A 605 29.08 24.62 17.88
N TYR A 606 28.13 23.70 18.08
CA TYR A 606 28.12 22.86 19.29
C TYR A 606 29.38 22.00 19.44
N ARG A 607 29.89 21.42 18.34
CA ARG A 607 31.17 20.69 18.35
C ARG A 607 32.32 21.50 18.94
N PHE A 608 32.47 22.76 18.53
CA PHE A 608 33.52 23.65 19.04
C PHE A 608 33.33 23.96 20.51
N LEU A 609 32.10 24.32 20.92
CA LEU A 609 31.82 24.70 22.30
C LEU A 609 32.00 23.54 23.29
N ARG A 610 31.90 22.29 22.81
CA ARG A 610 32.13 21.09 23.63
C ARG A 610 33.62 20.79 23.83
N GLU A 611 34.45 21.17 22.87
CA GLU A 611 35.88 20.83 22.84
C GLU A 611 36.77 21.96 23.37
N GLN A 612 36.29 23.21 23.37
CA GLN A 612 37.04 24.38 23.76
C GLN A 612 36.46 25.07 24.99
N GLU A 613 37.33 25.57 25.87
CA GLU A 613 36.92 26.47 26.95
C GLU A 613 36.52 27.83 26.37
N VAL A 614 35.28 28.23 26.62
CA VAL A 614 34.74 29.49 26.12
C VAL A 614 35.02 30.59 27.15
N SER A 615 35.85 31.55 26.78
CA SER A 615 36.07 32.76 27.57
C SER A 615 35.27 33.94 27.02
N LEU A 616 34.53 34.63 27.89
CA LEU A 616 33.90 35.90 27.56
C LEU A 616 34.83 37.03 28.02
N GLN A 617 35.26 37.87 27.08
CA GLN A 617 35.99 39.08 27.41
C GLN A 617 34.97 40.22 27.57
N PRO A 618 34.77 40.77 28.79
CA PRO A 618 33.90 41.92 28.96
C PRO A 618 34.46 43.11 28.17
N LEU A 619 33.59 43.93 27.59
CA LEU A 619 34.03 45.21 27.02
C LEU A 619 34.41 46.15 28.17
N GLU A 620 35.64 46.64 28.19
CA GLU A 620 36.06 47.71 29.10
C GLU A 620 35.19 48.96 28.80
N ALA A 621 34.28 49.29 29.71
CA ALA A 621 33.39 50.42 29.56
C ALA A 621 33.79 51.53 30.53
N GLU A 622 34.12 52.72 29.99
CA GLU A 622 34.20 53.97 30.77
C GLU A 622 32.79 54.50 31.17
N ASP A 623 31.72 53.89 30.64
CA ASP A 623 30.34 54.35 30.76
C ASP A 623 29.43 53.24 31.32
N GLU A 624 28.81 53.42 32.49
CA GLU A 624 27.96 52.42 33.16
C GLU A 624 26.76 51.98 32.29
N ALA A 625 26.38 52.78 31.29
CA ALA A 625 25.34 52.45 30.32
C ALA A 625 25.72 51.30 29.36
N LEU A 626 27.03 51.04 29.16
CA LEU A 626 27.58 50.01 28.26
C LEU A 626 27.80 48.64 28.94
N GLY A 627 27.45 48.48 30.22
CA GLY A 627 27.73 47.28 31.05
C GLY A 627 27.08 45.95 30.63
N ARG A 628 26.71 45.79 29.35
CA ARG A 628 26.13 44.57 28.75
C ARG A 628 26.88 44.15 27.47
N GLY A 629 28.17 44.42 27.41
CA GLY A 629 29.02 44.16 26.25
C GLY A 629 30.04 43.04 26.49
N PHE A 630 30.28 42.22 25.49
CA PHE A 630 31.33 41.19 25.54
C PHE A 630 31.92 40.88 24.16
N LEU A 631 33.02 40.13 24.16
CA LEU A 631 33.66 39.50 23.01
C LEU A 631 33.90 38.01 23.32
N TYR A 632 33.98 37.21 22.26
CA TYR A 632 34.38 35.80 22.32
C TYR A 632 35.18 35.45 21.07
N GLU A 633 35.99 34.39 21.13
CA GLU A 633 36.79 33.95 19.99
C GLU A 633 35.90 33.48 18.83
N PRO A 634 36.28 33.72 17.56
CA PRO A 634 35.50 33.25 16.42
C PRO A 634 35.29 31.74 16.46
N LEU A 635 34.06 31.31 16.16
CA LEU A 635 33.68 29.90 16.23
C LEU A 635 33.79 29.23 14.87
N GLY A 636 34.30 28.01 14.85
CA GLY A 636 34.30 27.16 13.66
C GLY A 636 35.70 26.99 13.05
N SER A 637 35.96 25.80 12.55
CA SER A 637 37.17 25.47 11.81
C SER A 637 36.98 25.56 10.31
N GLU A 638 38.09 25.53 9.58
CA GLU A 638 38.10 25.43 8.12
C GLU A 638 37.28 24.21 7.61
N LEU A 639 37.34 23.07 8.33
CA LEU A 639 36.52 21.90 8.02
C LEU A 639 35.03 22.21 8.12
N SER A 640 34.63 22.96 9.15
CA SER A 640 33.23 23.33 9.39
C SER A 640 32.71 24.32 8.36
N LEU A 641 33.55 25.28 7.94
CA LEU A 641 33.24 26.18 6.82
C LEU A 641 33.03 25.40 5.51
N ARG A 642 33.87 24.41 5.22
CA ARG A 642 33.71 23.56 4.04
C ARG A 642 32.46 22.68 4.11
N PHE A 643 32.20 22.06 5.26
CA PHE A 643 30.99 21.26 5.46
C PHE A 643 29.74 22.10 5.23
N GLN A 644 29.72 23.32 5.74
CA GLN A 644 28.64 24.27 5.57
C GLN A 644 28.44 24.65 4.09
N ARG A 645 29.50 24.96 3.35
CA ARG A 645 29.44 25.25 1.90
C ARG A 645 28.81 24.08 1.13
N LEU A 646 29.36 22.88 1.29
CA LEU A 646 28.89 21.69 0.59
C LEU A 646 27.43 21.35 0.93
N THR A 647 27.05 21.48 2.20
CA THR A 647 25.67 21.25 2.66
C THR A 647 24.71 22.29 2.07
N LEU A 648 25.09 23.57 2.06
CA LEU A 648 24.29 24.65 1.49
C LEU A 648 24.15 24.54 -0.03
N GLU A 649 25.19 24.08 -0.74
CA GLU A 649 25.12 23.78 -2.18
C GLU A 649 24.05 22.72 -2.48
N HIS A 650 24.05 21.61 -1.72
CA HIS A 650 23.05 20.55 -1.84
C HIS A 650 21.64 21.04 -1.46
N LEU A 651 21.53 21.80 -0.38
CA LEU A 651 20.26 22.37 0.07
C LEU A 651 19.67 23.34 -0.95
N ALA A 652 20.51 24.21 -1.55
CA ALA A 652 20.10 25.14 -2.60
C ALA A 652 19.63 24.40 -3.86
N ALA A 653 20.31 23.30 -4.24
CA ALA A 653 19.86 22.43 -5.33
C ALA A 653 18.47 21.83 -5.05
N PHE A 654 18.26 21.31 -3.83
CA PHE A 654 16.97 20.75 -3.44
C PHE A 654 15.86 21.82 -3.36
N ALA A 655 16.15 23.00 -2.82
CA ALA A 655 15.19 24.11 -2.78
C ALA A 655 14.76 24.55 -4.20
N ARG A 656 15.70 24.63 -5.15
CA ARG A 656 15.40 24.91 -6.57
C ARG A 656 14.52 23.83 -7.19
N GLU A 657 14.78 22.55 -6.90
CA GLU A 657 13.93 21.43 -7.34
C GLU A 657 12.49 21.58 -6.81
N MET A 658 12.35 22.07 -5.57
CA MET A 658 11.06 22.27 -4.91
C MET A 658 10.35 23.56 -5.30
N GLY A 659 11.01 24.49 -6.01
CA GLY A 659 10.46 25.83 -6.31
C GLY A 659 10.41 26.77 -5.09
N ASP A 660 11.19 26.47 -4.05
CA ASP A 660 11.21 27.21 -2.80
C ASP A 660 12.23 28.35 -2.87
N GLU A 661 11.74 29.60 -2.99
CA GLU A 661 12.59 30.80 -3.05
C GLU A 661 12.96 31.36 -1.67
N THR A 662 12.28 30.90 -0.62
CA THR A 662 12.34 31.49 0.73
C THR A 662 13.11 30.63 1.72
N TRP A 663 13.58 29.46 1.28
CA TRP A 663 14.36 28.49 2.07
C TRP A 663 15.54 29.13 2.80
N LYS A 664 16.28 30.06 2.17
CA LYS A 664 17.48 30.67 2.75
C LYS A 664 17.10 31.50 3.98
N ALA A 665 16.08 32.34 3.88
CA ALA A 665 15.58 33.13 5.01
C ALA A 665 15.08 32.24 6.16
N ARG A 666 14.37 31.15 5.83
CA ARG A 666 13.91 30.18 6.84
C ARG A 666 15.02 29.35 7.47
N LEU A 667 16.10 29.05 6.74
CA LEU A 667 17.27 28.38 7.30
C LEU A 667 17.93 29.23 8.39
N TRP A 668 18.07 30.55 8.18
CA TRP A 668 18.58 31.46 9.22
C TRP A 668 17.71 31.43 10.48
N LEU A 669 16.38 31.43 10.28
CA LEU A 669 15.42 31.32 11.39
C LEU A 669 15.50 29.95 12.09
N ALA A 670 15.65 28.88 11.32
CA ALA A 670 15.78 27.52 11.84
C ALA A 670 17.04 27.35 12.68
N SER A 671 18.19 27.81 12.18
CA SER A 671 19.46 27.79 12.92
C SER A 671 19.44 28.68 14.16
N ALA A 672 18.83 29.87 14.10
CA ALA A 672 18.64 30.71 15.29
C ALA A 672 17.76 30.02 16.34
N THR A 673 16.71 29.33 15.90
CA THR A 673 15.83 28.54 16.78
C THR A 673 16.58 27.38 17.41
N ALA A 674 17.41 26.66 16.64
CA ALA A 674 18.25 25.56 17.13
C ALA A 674 19.23 26.05 18.22
N LEU A 675 19.97 27.14 17.95
CA LEU A 675 20.90 27.75 18.91
C LEU A 675 20.22 28.15 20.22
N LEU A 676 19.03 28.76 20.16
CA LEU A 676 18.29 29.14 21.37
C LEU A 676 17.79 27.91 22.16
N LYS A 677 17.35 26.86 21.48
CA LYS A 677 16.99 25.58 22.12
C LYS A 677 18.22 24.95 22.79
N LEU A 678 19.36 24.94 22.11
CA LEU A 678 20.61 24.42 22.64
C LEU A 678 21.07 25.23 23.86
N ALA A 679 21.00 26.56 23.80
CA ALA A 679 21.33 27.45 24.90
C ALA A 679 20.44 27.16 26.12
N ALA A 680 19.14 26.90 25.91
CA ALA A 680 18.21 26.56 26.98
C ALA A 680 18.47 25.16 27.59
N SER A 681 19.11 24.24 26.86
CA SER A 681 19.46 22.91 27.37
C SER A 681 20.76 22.83 28.14
N GLN A 682 21.67 23.81 27.97
CA GLN A 682 22.98 23.84 28.65
C GLN A 682 22.87 23.79 30.18
N ASP A 683 23.92 23.29 30.82
CA ASP A 683 24.00 23.21 32.28
C ASP A 683 24.11 24.58 32.96
N PRO A 684 23.57 24.77 34.19
CA PRO A 684 23.57 26.08 34.85
C PRO A 684 24.97 26.70 35.03
N GLY A 685 26.02 25.88 35.07
CA GLY A 685 27.42 26.32 35.16
C GLY A 685 28.03 26.78 33.82
N ALA A 686 27.37 26.51 32.69
CA ALA A 686 27.89 26.76 31.34
C ALA A 686 27.51 28.15 30.80
N PHE A 687 27.44 29.18 31.65
CA PHE A 687 26.99 30.52 31.24
C PHE A 687 27.76 31.11 30.04
N PRO A 688 29.11 31.00 29.94
CA PRO A 688 29.84 31.47 28.76
C PRO A 688 29.34 30.86 27.43
N GLN A 689 29.10 29.55 27.40
CA GLN A 689 28.59 28.86 26.22
C GLN A 689 27.18 29.34 25.87
N VAL A 690 26.32 29.52 26.89
CA VAL A 690 24.96 30.05 26.71
C VAL A 690 24.96 31.46 26.12
N ALA A 691 25.86 32.32 26.60
CA ALA A 691 26.02 33.68 26.11
C ALA A 691 26.43 33.72 24.63
N VAL A 692 27.39 32.87 24.24
CA VAL A 692 27.84 32.73 22.85
C VAL A 692 26.71 32.23 21.95
N LEU A 693 26.03 31.14 22.34
CA LEU A 693 24.89 30.60 21.59
C LEU A 693 23.76 31.63 21.41
N TYR A 694 23.47 32.39 22.47
CA TYR A 694 22.49 33.47 22.40
C TYR A 694 22.95 34.57 21.43
N ALA A 695 24.21 35.01 21.48
CA ALA A 695 24.73 36.01 20.57
C ALA A 695 24.72 35.57 19.11
N GLU A 696 25.10 34.33 18.81
CA GLU A 696 25.03 33.77 17.46
C GLU A 696 23.59 33.69 16.94
N ALA A 697 22.63 33.30 17.80
CA ALA A 697 21.22 33.36 17.43
C ALA A 697 20.78 34.79 17.10
N MET A 698 21.24 35.79 17.86
CA MET A 698 20.90 37.19 17.60
C MET A 698 21.56 37.74 16.34
N LYS A 699 22.78 37.31 16.00
CA LYS A 699 23.44 37.59 14.70
C LYS A 699 22.60 37.11 13.53
N LEU A 700 22.13 35.85 13.59
CA LEU A 700 21.29 35.28 12.54
C LEU A 700 19.94 36.01 12.42
N LEU A 701 19.27 36.31 13.54
CA LEU A 701 18.01 37.06 13.52
C LEU A 701 18.19 38.48 13.00
N ASP A 702 19.27 39.17 13.37
CA ASP A 702 19.54 40.52 12.88
C ASP A 702 19.83 40.53 11.37
N ALA A 703 20.62 39.58 10.87
CA ALA A 703 20.83 39.40 9.44
C ALA A 703 19.51 39.14 8.68
N LEU A 704 18.68 38.23 9.21
CA LEU A 704 17.36 37.91 8.66
C LEU A 704 16.43 39.12 8.62
N ILE A 705 16.32 39.88 9.72
CA ILE A 705 15.49 41.08 9.74
C ILE A 705 16.02 42.13 8.76
N GLY A 706 17.33 42.33 8.66
CA GLY A 706 17.91 43.21 7.64
C GLY A 706 17.57 42.78 6.20
N HIS A 707 17.54 41.48 5.93
CA HIS A 707 17.10 40.94 4.63
C HIS A 707 15.62 41.25 4.36
N LEU A 708 14.76 41.04 5.35
CA LEU A 708 13.31 41.24 5.20
C LEU A 708 12.91 42.72 5.11
N GLU A 709 13.57 43.61 5.87
CA GLU A 709 13.22 45.05 5.91
C GLU A 709 13.92 45.85 4.82
N ASP A 710 15.24 45.66 4.69
CA ASP A 710 16.12 46.50 3.88
C ASP A 710 16.54 45.82 2.56
N ARG A 711 16.05 44.60 2.29
CA ARG A 711 16.42 43.77 1.12
C ARG A 711 17.92 43.52 1.00
N LEU A 712 18.62 43.50 2.14
CA LEU A 712 20.03 43.16 2.18
C LEU A 712 20.20 41.66 1.86
N PRO A 713 21.18 41.26 1.04
CA PRO A 713 21.42 39.85 0.79
C PRO A 713 21.83 39.15 2.10
N LEU A 714 21.35 37.93 2.30
CA LEU A 714 21.88 37.05 3.34
C LEU A 714 23.23 36.51 2.90
N ASP A 715 24.18 36.46 3.85
CA ASP A 715 25.52 35.92 3.64
C ASP A 715 25.49 34.49 3.06
N ASP A 716 26.56 34.09 2.39
CA ASP A 716 26.65 32.73 1.83
C ASP A 716 26.81 31.65 2.90
N LEU A 717 27.24 32.03 4.10
CA LEU A 717 27.40 31.17 5.27
C LEU A 717 26.60 31.74 6.45
N LEU A 718 25.93 30.86 7.18
CA LEU A 718 25.32 31.14 8.49
C LEU A 718 26.38 31.51 9.54
N PHE A 719 27.48 30.74 9.54
CA PHE A 719 28.57 30.87 10.51
C PHE A 719 29.89 31.06 9.74
N PRO A 720 30.30 32.29 9.44
CA PRO A 720 31.47 32.56 8.60
C PRO A 720 32.83 32.34 9.29
N GLY A 721 32.87 31.93 10.55
CA GLY A 721 34.14 31.61 11.25
C GLY A 721 34.96 32.83 11.67
N GLN A 722 34.52 34.03 11.33
CA GLN A 722 35.10 35.29 11.75
C GLN A 722 33.98 36.17 12.28
N HIS A 723 34.25 36.93 13.35
CA HIS A 723 33.47 38.16 13.52
C HIS A 723 33.68 38.97 12.24
N PRO A 724 32.65 39.67 11.73
CA PRO A 724 32.85 40.56 10.60
C PRO A 724 34.13 41.33 10.88
N PRO A 725 35.13 41.32 9.96
CA PRO A 725 36.41 41.96 10.21
C PRO A 725 36.12 43.34 10.74
N ASP A 726 37.02 43.89 11.56
CA ASP A 726 37.03 45.32 11.83
C ASP A 726 37.01 46.07 10.48
N VAL A 727 35.82 46.25 9.89
CA VAL A 727 35.30 47.57 9.64
C VAL A 727 35.54 48.19 10.99
N THR A 728 36.71 48.83 11.12
CA THR A 728 36.89 49.93 12.04
C THR A 728 35.54 50.60 11.91
N PRO A 729 34.64 50.50 12.91
CA PRO A 729 33.41 51.24 12.79
C PRO A 729 33.90 52.64 12.43
N PRO A 730 33.32 53.34 11.43
CA PRO A 730 33.56 54.78 11.40
C PRO A 730 33.31 55.18 12.83
N ARG A 731 34.41 55.51 13.54
CA ARG A 731 34.52 55.48 15.01
C ARG A 731 33.16 55.91 15.50
N PRO A 732 32.33 55.02 16.11
CA PRO A 732 30.90 55.30 16.26
C PRO A 732 30.84 56.74 16.74
N PRO A 733 30.36 57.70 15.91
CA PRO A 733 30.61 59.09 16.23
C PRO A 733 30.00 59.25 17.60
N ALA A 734 30.85 59.58 18.56
CA ALA A 734 30.61 59.29 19.96
C ALA A 734 29.13 59.51 20.31
N GLY A 735 28.43 58.42 20.57
CA GLY A 735 27.04 58.47 20.98
C GLY A 735 26.06 57.82 20.04
N ASP A 736 24.90 57.60 20.65
CA ASP A 736 23.61 57.21 20.13
C ASP A 736 23.04 58.21 19.07
N GLN A 737 23.93 58.89 18.32
CA GLN A 737 23.62 60.00 17.45
C GLN A 737 23.29 59.55 16.01
N PRO A 738 22.21 60.10 15.42
CA PRO A 738 21.82 59.84 14.04
C PRO A 738 22.85 60.36 13.02
N HIS A 739 22.82 59.80 11.80
CA HIS A 739 23.72 60.13 10.69
C HIS A 739 22.97 60.87 9.57
N TRP A 740 22.55 62.11 9.82
CA TRP A 740 21.88 62.92 8.81
C TRP A 740 22.86 63.81 8.05
N PRO A 741 22.61 64.07 6.74
CA PRO A 741 23.36 65.08 5.98
C PRO A 741 23.37 66.44 6.68
N GLU A 742 24.41 67.25 6.46
CA GLU A 742 24.59 68.57 7.09
C GLU A 742 23.38 69.51 6.88
N GLU A 743 22.74 69.41 5.71
CA GLU A 743 21.51 70.11 5.34
C GLU A 743 20.31 69.81 6.26
N ARG A 744 20.42 68.76 7.08
CA ARG A 744 19.41 68.28 8.03
C ARG A 744 19.82 68.46 9.48
N ARG A 745 20.73 69.40 9.78
CA ARG A 745 21.14 69.78 11.15
C ARG A 745 19.99 70.01 12.13
N TYR A 746 18.84 70.50 11.66
CA TYR A 746 17.65 70.68 12.49
C TYR A 746 17.09 69.37 13.08
N LEU A 747 17.31 68.22 12.42
CA LEU A 747 16.92 66.92 12.97
C LEU A 747 17.76 66.54 14.20
N TYR A 748 19.04 66.91 14.22
CA TYR A 748 19.91 66.72 15.40
C TYR A 748 19.38 67.51 16.59
N ALA A 749 19.00 68.78 16.38
CA ALA A 749 18.43 69.59 17.45
C ALA A 749 17.13 68.99 18.01
N ILE A 750 16.30 68.37 17.16
CA ILE A 750 15.10 67.63 17.60
C ILE A 750 15.49 66.39 18.39
N HIS A 751 16.46 65.61 17.92
CA HIS A 751 16.92 64.41 18.61
C HIS A 751 17.47 64.73 20.02
N GLU A 752 18.39 65.68 20.12
CA GLU A 752 18.96 66.15 21.39
C GLU A 752 17.87 66.72 22.30
N GLY A 753 16.92 67.48 21.75
CA GLY A 753 15.78 67.99 22.51
C GLY A 753 14.90 66.88 23.10
N ILE A 754 14.71 65.76 22.39
CA ILE A 754 13.97 64.61 22.89
C ILE A 754 14.72 63.92 24.03
N LEU A 755 16.04 63.72 23.86
CA LEU A 755 16.88 63.11 24.90
C LEU A 755 16.95 63.98 26.17
N ALA A 756 17.04 65.30 26.01
CA ALA A 756 17.02 66.25 27.12
C ALA A 756 15.66 66.29 27.83
N MET A 757 14.56 66.22 27.07
CA MET A 757 13.20 66.22 27.63
C MET A 757 12.87 64.93 28.39
N ALA A 758 13.44 63.79 27.97
CA ALA A 758 13.21 62.50 28.60
C ALA A 758 14.54 61.74 28.78
N PRO A 759 15.32 62.09 29.82
CA PRO A 759 16.57 61.40 30.13
C PRO A 759 16.32 59.91 30.36
N GLY A 760 17.03 59.03 29.63
CA GLY A 760 16.85 57.58 29.69
C GLY A 760 15.74 57.02 28.78
N ILE A 761 15.21 57.81 27.84
CA ILE A 761 14.33 57.29 26.81
C ILE A 761 15.07 56.32 25.90
N ASN A 762 14.49 55.14 25.65
CA ASN A 762 15.08 54.18 24.75
C ASN A 762 14.86 54.64 23.31
N HIS A 763 15.93 54.75 22.53
CA HIS A 763 15.80 54.97 21.09
C HIS A 763 16.64 53.99 20.29
N HIS A 764 16.21 53.77 19.05
CA HIS A 764 16.85 52.85 18.11
C HIS A 764 17.06 53.57 16.79
N LEU A 765 18.31 53.61 16.35
CA LEU A 765 18.67 53.99 15.00
C LEU A 765 18.41 52.81 14.05
N ASP A 766 17.99 53.08 12.82
CA ASP A 766 18.08 52.09 11.75
C ASP A 766 19.54 51.91 11.31
N ARG A 767 19.82 50.90 10.48
CA ARG A 767 21.19 50.62 10.01
C ARG A 767 21.82 51.77 9.22
N SER A 768 21.02 52.65 8.62
CA SER A 768 21.52 53.85 7.92
C SER A 768 21.88 54.99 8.87
N GLY A 769 21.45 54.92 10.14
CA GLY A 769 21.52 56.02 11.09
C GLY A 769 20.57 57.18 10.77
N GLN A 770 19.79 57.11 9.70
CA GLN A 770 18.93 58.21 9.24
C GLN A 770 17.51 58.16 9.80
N VAL A 771 17.13 57.09 10.51
CA VAL A 771 15.82 56.97 11.15
C VAL A 771 16.01 56.69 12.63
N VAL A 772 15.49 57.58 13.49
CA VAL A 772 15.47 57.38 14.94
C VAL A 772 14.08 56.98 15.38
N ARG A 773 13.95 55.90 16.15
CA ARG A 773 12.69 55.45 16.75
C ARG A 773 12.79 55.57 18.26
N TYR A 774 11.86 56.28 18.89
CA TYR A 774 11.83 56.50 20.33
C TYR A 774 10.74 55.66 20.98
N PHE A 775 11.09 55.01 22.08
CA PHE A 775 10.27 54.06 22.80
C PHE A 775 10.11 54.50 24.25
N ARG A 776 8.89 54.33 24.76
CA ARG A 776 8.62 54.55 26.18
C ARG A 776 8.76 53.21 26.91
N GLY A 777 9.75 53.12 27.80
CA GLY A 777 10.10 51.88 28.49
C GLY A 777 10.47 50.76 27.52
N ASN A 778 9.94 49.55 27.75
CA ASN A 778 10.14 48.38 26.88
C ASN A 778 8.99 48.19 25.87
N GLY A 779 8.26 49.25 25.54
CA GLY A 779 7.15 49.18 24.59
C GLY A 779 7.60 48.65 23.23
N ALA A 780 6.85 47.70 22.66
CA ALA A 780 7.12 47.12 21.35
C ALA A 780 6.97 48.10 20.17
N ALA A 781 6.22 49.20 20.38
CA ALA A 781 5.95 50.20 19.36
C ALA A 781 6.58 51.53 19.77
N PRO A 782 7.26 52.22 18.83
CA PRO A 782 7.77 53.55 19.10
C PRO A 782 6.61 54.51 19.32
N PHE A 783 6.76 55.43 20.26
CA PHE A 783 5.79 56.52 20.41
C PHE A 783 6.11 57.68 19.46
N ALA A 784 7.37 57.80 19.05
CA ALA A 784 7.82 58.78 18.06
C ALA A 784 8.82 58.14 17.09
N VAL A 785 8.76 58.51 15.81
CA VAL A 785 9.76 58.14 14.79
C VAL A 785 10.17 59.38 14.03
N LEU A 786 11.47 59.67 14.04
CA LEU A 786 12.08 60.74 13.27
C LEU A 786 12.69 60.13 12.00
N ASP A 787 11.93 60.20 10.90
CA ASP A 787 12.31 59.64 9.60
C ASP A 787 13.07 60.69 8.79
N GLY A 788 14.39 60.64 8.87
CA GLY A 788 15.29 61.42 8.04
C GLY A 788 15.82 60.65 6.83
N LYS A 789 15.20 59.54 6.42
CA LYS A 789 15.50 58.85 5.14
C LYS A 789 14.64 59.41 4.00
N SER A 790 13.44 59.87 4.31
CA SER A 790 12.52 60.51 3.36
C SER A 790 13.12 61.78 2.71
N PRO A 791 12.79 62.09 1.43
CA PRO A 791 13.16 63.35 0.78
C PRO A 791 12.67 64.58 1.56
N ARG A 792 11.53 64.44 2.25
CA ARG A 792 10.99 65.41 3.20
C ARG A 792 10.97 64.74 4.58
N PRO A 793 11.82 65.14 5.54
CA PRO A 793 11.84 64.51 6.85
C PRO A 793 10.48 64.62 7.55
N VAL A 794 10.11 63.57 8.28
CA VAL A 794 8.81 63.50 8.96
C VAL A 794 9.01 63.00 10.38
N LEU A 795 8.32 63.64 11.33
CA LEU A 795 8.12 63.11 12.68
C LEU A 795 6.76 62.39 12.71
N LEU A 796 6.78 61.11 13.04
CA LEU A 796 5.58 60.30 13.22
C LEU A 796 5.31 60.12 14.71
N LEU A 797 4.07 60.31 15.16
CA LEU A 797 3.69 60.26 16.57
C LEU A 797 2.57 59.23 16.83
N ALA A 798 2.66 58.51 17.94
CA ALA A 798 1.66 57.54 18.42
C ALA A 798 0.47 58.18 19.16
N CYS A 799 0.16 59.43 18.82
CA CYS A 799 -1.01 60.16 19.29
C CYS A 799 -1.80 60.65 18.07
N PRO A 800 -3.15 60.56 18.03
CA PRO A 800 -3.92 61.06 16.90
C PRO A 800 -3.94 62.61 16.89
N PRO A 801 -4.06 63.23 15.71
CA PRO A 801 -3.80 64.67 15.57
C PRO A 801 -4.79 65.54 16.35
N HIS A 802 -6.03 65.07 16.57
CA HIS A 802 -7.05 65.80 17.33
C HIS A 802 -6.79 65.87 18.85
N ARG A 803 -5.78 65.16 19.36
CA ARG A 803 -5.35 65.20 20.77
C ARG A 803 -4.09 66.03 20.99
N LEU A 804 -3.57 66.60 19.92
CA LEU A 804 -2.39 67.43 19.94
C LEU A 804 -2.86 68.85 19.64
N ASP A 805 -2.44 69.81 20.45
CA ASP A 805 -2.68 71.21 20.12
C ASP A 805 -1.79 71.54 18.92
N ASP A 806 -2.38 72.02 17.82
CA ASP A 806 -1.76 72.05 16.48
C ASP A 806 -1.17 73.44 16.11
N PRO A 807 0.14 73.65 16.29
CA PRO A 807 0.86 74.80 15.72
C PRO A 807 1.47 74.51 14.32
N LEU A 808 1.36 73.31 13.75
CA LEU A 808 2.24 72.83 12.66
C LEU A 808 1.57 72.10 11.48
N ASN A 809 0.25 72.26 11.25
CA ASN A 809 -0.50 71.61 10.17
C ASN A 809 -0.38 70.07 10.23
N LEU A 810 -0.91 69.47 11.30
CA LEU A 810 -0.84 68.03 11.53
C LEU A 810 -1.65 67.25 10.47
N SER A 811 -1.09 66.14 9.99
CA SER A 811 -1.79 65.23 9.07
C SER A 811 -1.93 63.83 9.66
N ARG A 812 -3.00 63.12 9.30
CA ARG A 812 -3.11 61.68 9.61
C ARG A 812 -2.03 60.92 8.85
N SER A 813 -1.31 60.04 9.54
CA SER A 813 -0.32 59.16 8.91
C SER A 813 -1.00 58.26 7.88
N ARG A 814 -0.54 58.29 6.62
CA ARG A 814 -1.01 57.39 5.54
C ARG A 814 -0.49 55.96 5.69
N ARG A 815 0.47 55.70 6.60
CA ARG A 815 0.96 54.36 6.92
C ARG A 815 -0.05 53.68 7.86
N THR A 816 -1.13 53.14 7.30
CA THR A 816 -2.30 52.56 8.01
C THR A 816 -1.99 51.35 8.90
N GLN A 817 -0.78 50.79 8.84
CA GLN A 817 -0.38 49.61 9.61
C GLN A 817 0.41 49.89 10.90
N THR A 818 0.77 51.14 11.21
CA THR A 818 1.54 51.45 12.43
C THR A 818 0.67 52.15 13.48
N ARG A 819 0.95 51.94 14.77
CA ARG A 819 0.36 52.68 15.91
C ARG A 819 0.66 54.20 15.87
N LEU A 820 1.35 54.69 14.85
CA LEU A 820 1.73 56.07 14.61
C LEU A 820 0.62 56.77 13.82
N GLN A 821 -0.15 57.60 14.50
CA GLN A 821 -1.42 58.13 14.00
C GLN A 821 -1.28 59.53 13.40
N THR A 822 -0.23 60.26 13.76
CA THR A 822 0.05 61.62 13.28
C THR A 822 1.38 61.68 12.54
N ALA A 823 1.40 62.42 11.44
CA ALA A 823 2.61 62.74 10.69
C ALA A 823 2.81 64.27 10.64
N VAL A 824 3.98 64.70 11.10
CA VAL A 824 4.41 66.10 11.16
C VAL A 824 5.55 66.30 10.16
N PRO A 825 5.32 66.99 9.04
CA PRO A 825 6.41 67.30 8.10
C PRO A 825 7.39 68.27 8.74
N ILE A 826 8.67 67.93 8.71
CA ILE A 826 9.75 68.73 9.31
C ILE A 826 10.47 69.47 8.19
N ARG A 827 10.58 70.79 8.33
CA ARG A 827 11.36 71.67 7.49
C ARG A 827 12.42 72.35 8.35
N ALA A 828 13.47 72.90 7.72
CA ALA A 828 14.47 73.68 8.43
C ALA A 828 13.88 74.90 9.17
N THR A 829 12.72 75.41 8.72
CA THR A 829 12.00 76.52 9.34
C THR A 829 10.98 76.08 10.40
N THR A 830 10.81 74.79 10.64
CA THR A 830 9.85 74.29 11.64
C THR A 830 10.39 74.59 13.05
N SER A 831 9.59 75.24 13.90
CA SER A 831 9.99 75.59 15.27
C SER A 831 10.32 74.33 16.09
N LEU A 832 11.53 74.29 16.65
CA LEU A 832 11.99 73.22 17.53
C LEU A 832 11.10 73.09 18.77
N GLU A 833 10.73 74.22 19.39
CA GLU A 833 9.87 74.27 20.56
C GLU A 833 8.49 73.66 20.27
N ALA A 834 7.90 73.98 19.11
CA ALA A 834 6.64 73.40 18.68
C ALA A 834 6.73 71.88 18.47
N ILE A 835 7.85 71.39 17.92
CA ILE A 835 8.08 69.95 17.75
C ILE A 835 8.20 69.26 19.12
N LEU A 836 9.04 69.78 20.03
CA LEU A 836 9.23 69.21 21.35
C LEU A 836 7.93 69.24 22.18
N HIS A 837 7.12 70.30 22.02
CA HIS A 837 5.79 70.39 22.63
C HIS A 837 4.86 69.25 22.17
N LEU A 838 4.81 68.96 20.87
CA LEU A 838 4.01 67.84 20.33
C LEU A 838 4.49 66.47 20.86
N ILE A 839 5.80 66.31 21.06
CA ILE A 839 6.37 65.07 21.62
C ILE A 839 6.02 64.96 23.12
N ALA A 840 6.11 66.05 23.88
CA ALA A 840 5.68 66.12 25.28
C ALA A 840 4.20 65.78 25.42
N GLN A 841 3.34 66.36 24.58
CA GLN A 841 1.91 66.06 24.54
C GLN A 841 1.63 64.59 24.18
N THR A 842 2.40 64.02 23.25
CA THR A 842 2.32 62.59 22.90
C THR A 842 2.68 61.72 24.10
N LEU A 843 3.74 62.05 24.84
CA LEU A 843 4.13 61.36 26.07
C LEU A 843 3.04 61.48 27.16
N GLY A 844 2.45 62.67 27.32
CA GLY A 844 1.32 62.92 28.23
C GLY A 844 0.07 62.12 27.87
N CYS A 845 -0.32 62.09 26.59
CA CYS A 845 -1.44 61.29 26.10
C CYS A 845 -1.26 59.78 26.35
N LEU A 846 -0.02 59.31 26.41
CA LEU A 846 0.31 57.93 26.75
C LEU A 846 0.31 57.69 28.28
N ASN A 847 0.46 58.73 29.11
CA ASN A 847 0.31 58.65 30.57
C ASN A 847 -1.16 58.56 30.99
N ASP A 848 -2.05 59.27 30.30
CA ASP A 848 -3.48 59.31 30.63
C ASP A 848 -4.25 58.03 30.30
N ARG A 849 -3.60 57.07 29.63
CA ARG A 849 -4.11 55.71 29.54
C ARG A 849 -3.95 55.03 30.90
N ARG A 850 -4.87 55.30 31.83
CA ARG A 850 -5.16 54.36 32.92
C ARG A 850 -5.32 52.96 32.30
N PRO A 851 -4.80 51.89 32.94
CA PRO A 851 -5.04 50.54 32.46
C PRO A 851 -6.55 50.38 32.33
N ARG A 852 -7.03 50.06 31.10
CA ARG A 852 -8.38 49.53 30.95
C ARG A 852 -8.40 48.28 31.81
N THR A 853 -9.12 48.35 32.93
CA THR A 853 -9.64 47.16 33.59
C THR A 853 -10.37 46.34 32.54
N GLU A 854 -10.09 45.04 32.57
CA GLU A 854 -10.52 44.02 31.62
C GLU A 854 -12.02 44.13 31.28
N ASP A 855 -12.30 44.20 29.99
CA ASP A 855 -13.49 43.69 29.31
C ASP A 855 -13.01 42.88 28.09
#